data_AF-A0A7C5DGY0-F1
#
_entry.id   AF-A0A7C5DGY0-F1
#
_cell.length_a   1.000
_cell.length_b   1.000
_cell.length_c   1.000
_cell.angle_alpha   90.00
_cell.angle_beta   90.00
_cell.angle_gamma   90.00
#
_symmetry.space_group_name_H-M   'P 1'
#
loop_
_entity.id
_entity.type
_entity.pdbx_description
1 polymer ?
#
loop_
_entity_poly.entity_id
_entity_poly.type
_entity_poly.pdbx_seq_one_letter_code
_entity_poly.pdbx_strand_id
1 'polypeptide(L)'
;MNLKRFYLKNFLFLLFFYFFGINCLAHISDYVFDDTQVHEFHLTFEQENFLELLQENYDNGSHEYISATFEFNNEIYENVGTRFKGGGSMNYPSWKKPFKIKFDAFVEDQEFYGLDKLSLSNGYNDPTQIREKIFADVVNKYIPGPRANFIKLFINGSYWGLYTNVEQINKRFLEKNFGDNEDGNLFKGDPIGHLVWLGEEQESYYNKYELKTNELENDWSDLIYLIDRINNTTLAEYPDEIEQVFHIHNFLYFIAITNMFVNFDSYIGHGHNYYIYHRNDTDKFIHIPWDFNFSFGLYNIGVPPASIYNTQIFFGEPPAFNRPLVNRTFAIDEYREIYLMIYQYLMDNEFREDIYYPIIDQWADLIREAVYDDSLKMFTNEQFEIGLEENIPVGIQTIVGLKPFITNRRDCLNIQLEAFDIPDRISGIYVNEFMADNIDFIADEHGDYDDWIEIYNSNEEPVNLAGYFITDDPSIPDKWKFPETIIDPFDHQMIWADNNSEQGSFHANFKLNANGEFLGIYDKNGVLPLDTLSFGYQIGNNSSCRIPDGSFIWEISNQPTPGESNMGSTFIEDDLYNSITKISNYPNPFNSTTTISFNLTTEHMENTEIFIYNMKGQKVKQLGITNYELGINSAEWDGKNEACKPVSSGIYFYKLRSGSETLTRKMILLR
;
A
#
# COMPACT_ATOMS: atom_id res chain seq x y z
N MET A 1 -37.34 5.76 -54.48
CA MET A 1 -36.18 5.34 -55.29
C MET A 1 -34.96 5.98 -54.66
N ASN A 2 -33.94 5.34 -54.08
CA ASN A 2 -33.62 3.98 -53.62
C ASN A 2 -32.48 4.22 -52.59
N LEU A 3 -32.62 3.79 -51.33
CA LEU A 3 -32.15 2.51 -50.76
C LEU A 3 -30.63 2.42 -50.45
N LYS A 4 -30.35 2.40 -49.13
CA LYS A 4 -29.59 1.38 -48.37
C LYS A 4 -28.05 1.36 -48.30
N ARG A 5 -27.61 1.23 -47.03
CA ARG A 5 -26.58 0.32 -46.45
C ARG A 5 -25.10 0.73 -46.63
N PHE A 6 -24.17 0.46 -45.71
CA PHE A 6 -24.11 0.02 -44.31
C PHE A 6 -22.59 -0.06 -44.05
N TYR A 7 -21.98 0.73 -43.17
CA TYR A 7 -20.70 0.38 -42.52
C TYR A 7 -20.54 1.19 -41.23
N LEU A 8 -21.00 0.56 -40.15
CA LEU A 8 -20.60 0.75 -38.77
C LEU A 8 -19.62 -0.40 -38.48
N LYS A 9 -18.41 -0.15 -37.96
CA LYS A 9 -17.71 -0.98 -36.96
C LYS A 9 -16.25 -0.55 -36.71
N ASN A 10 -15.96 -0.39 -35.41
CA ASN A 10 -14.69 -0.61 -34.72
C ASN A 10 -13.60 0.47 -34.78
N PHE A 11 -13.83 1.56 -34.03
CA PHE A 11 -12.74 2.18 -33.26
C PHE A 11 -12.53 1.29 -32.03
N LEU A 12 -11.44 0.52 -31.98
CA LEU A 12 -10.96 -0.08 -30.73
C LEU A 12 -10.37 1.05 -29.89
N PHE A 13 -11.09 1.44 -28.83
CA PHE A 13 -10.49 2.01 -27.64
C PHE A 13 -9.73 0.86 -26.96
N LEU A 14 -8.40 0.88 -27.01
CA LEU A 14 -7.57 0.10 -26.10
C LEU A 14 -7.71 0.74 -24.72
N LEU A 15 -8.60 0.17 -23.90
CA LEU A 15 -8.56 0.32 -22.45
C LEU A 15 -7.21 -0.24 -21.99
N PHE A 16 -6.25 0.63 -21.71
CA PHE A 16 -5.04 0.27 -20.99
C PHE A 16 -5.44 0.01 -19.54
N PHE A 17 -5.50 -1.28 -19.17
CA PHE A 17 -5.52 -1.69 -17.77
C PHE A 17 -4.15 -1.40 -17.17
N TYR A 18 -4.04 -0.31 -16.41
CA TYR A 18 -2.98 -0.16 -15.43
C TYR A 18 -3.41 -0.90 -14.16
N PHE A 19 -3.01 -2.17 -14.05
CA PHE A 19 -2.86 -2.83 -12.76
C PHE A 19 -1.37 -3.02 -12.54
N PHE A 20 -0.71 -2.04 -11.91
CA PHE A 20 0.49 -2.36 -11.15
C PHE A 20 -0.01 -3.04 -9.87
N GLY A 21 -0.12 -4.36 -9.92
CA GLY A 21 -0.23 -5.17 -8.72
C GLY A 21 1.10 -5.07 -7.98
N ILE A 22 1.19 -4.15 -7.03
CA ILE A 22 2.10 -4.32 -5.90
C ILE A 22 1.54 -5.50 -5.12
N ASN A 23 1.87 -6.73 -5.53
CA ASN A 23 1.58 -7.92 -4.75
C ASN A 23 2.67 -8.06 -3.69
N CYS A 24 2.58 -7.18 -2.69
CA CYS A 24 3.02 -7.53 -1.35
C CYS A 24 2.20 -8.78 -0.95
N LEU A 25 2.83 -9.74 -0.27
CA LEU A 25 2.18 -10.97 0.21
C LEU A 25 0.80 -10.64 0.80
N ALA A 26 -0.28 -11.17 0.21
CA ALA A 26 -1.63 -10.80 0.64
C ALA A 26 -1.86 -11.30 2.08
N HIS A 27 -1.88 -10.37 3.03
CA HIS A 27 -2.25 -10.66 4.41
C HIS A 27 -3.72 -11.06 4.43
N ILE A 28 -4.14 -11.97 5.32
CA ILE A 28 -5.53 -12.47 5.33
C ILE A 28 -6.58 -11.34 5.46
N SER A 29 -6.20 -10.24 6.11
CA SER A 29 -7.05 -9.05 6.23
C SER A 29 -7.19 -8.23 4.95
N ASP A 30 -6.37 -8.44 3.90
CA ASP A 30 -6.54 -7.79 2.59
C ASP A 30 -7.90 -8.13 1.98
N TYR A 31 -8.47 -9.31 2.29
CA TYR A 31 -9.82 -9.67 1.88
C TYR A 31 -10.91 -8.72 2.40
N VAL A 32 -10.68 -8.11 3.58
CA VAL A 32 -11.61 -7.13 4.17
C VAL A 32 -11.47 -5.75 3.52
N PHE A 33 -10.30 -5.46 2.97
CA PHE A 33 -9.95 -4.20 2.33
C PHE A 33 -9.91 -4.29 0.80
N ASP A 34 -10.46 -5.36 0.23
CA ASP A 34 -10.71 -5.46 -1.21
C ASP A 34 -11.57 -4.27 -1.63
N ASP A 35 -11.05 -3.48 -2.57
CA ASP A 35 -11.67 -2.25 -3.06
C ASP A 35 -12.15 -2.42 -4.51
N THR A 36 -12.14 -3.64 -5.05
CA THR A 36 -12.74 -3.95 -6.35
C THR A 36 -14.28 -3.94 -6.31
N GLN A 37 -14.86 -3.93 -5.11
CA GLN A 37 -16.30 -3.92 -4.85
C GLN A 37 -16.65 -3.09 -3.61
N VAL A 38 -17.93 -2.77 -3.44
CA VAL A 38 -18.47 -2.20 -2.19
C VAL A 38 -19.01 -3.34 -1.34
N HIS A 39 -18.33 -3.69 -0.25
CA HIS A 39 -18.79 -4.79 0.61
C HIS A 39 -20.04 -4.43 1.41
N GLU A 40 -20.74 -5.44 1.92
CA GLU A 40 -21.85 -5.27 2.85
C GLU A 40 -21.47 -5.74 4.24
N PHE A 41 -21.61 -4.85 5.23
CA PHE A 41 -21.48 -5.18 6.64
C PHE A 41 -22.85 -5.11 7.30
N HIS A 42 -23.24 -6.17 7.99
CA HIS A 42 -24.52 -6.29 8.66
C HIS A 42 -24.30 -6.33 10.17
N LEU A 43 -24.93 -5.41 10.90
CA LEU A 43 -24.98 -5.41 12.37
C LEU A 43 -26.41 -5.70 12.82
N THR A 44 -26.58 -6.69 13.69
CA THR A 44 -27.87 -7.02 14.31
C THR A 44 -27.76 -6.84 15.81
N PHE A 45 -28.54 -5.91 16.35
CA PHE A 45 -28.67 -5.65 17.77
C PHE A 45 -29.90 -6.34 18.33
N GLU A 46 -29.73 -7.11 19.41
CA GLU A 46 -30.86 -7.70 20.13
C GLU A 46 -31.63 -6.65 20.97
N GLN A 47 -30.94 -5.59 21.41
CA GLN A 47 -31.54 -4.55 22.23
C GLN A 47 -32.35 -3.59 21.35
N GLU A 48 -33.65 -3.46 21.61
CA GLU A 48 -34.51 -2.51 20.86
C GLU A 48 -34.05 -1.05 21.00
N ASN A 49 -33.43 -0.70 22.13
CA ASN A 49 -32.93 0.64 22.44
C ASN A 49 -31.41 0.81 22.17
N PHE A 50 -30.81 -0.02 21.31
CA PHE A 50 -29.36 0.01 21.05
C PHE A 50 -28.83 1.42 20.71
N LEU A 51 -29.58 2.21 19.95
CA LEU A 51 -29.17 3.56 19.53
C LEU A 51 -29.09 4.53 20.72
N GLU A 52 -30.02 4.42 21.68
CA GLU A 52 -30.01 5.22 22.91
C GLU A 52 -28.80 4.83 23.77
N LEU A 53 -28.51 3.54 23.91
CA LEU A 53 -27.34 3.06 24.65
C LEU A 53 -26.02 3.53 24.02
N LEU A 54 -25.89 3.46 22.70
CA LEU A 54 -24.72 3.98 21.97
C LEU A 54 -24.54 5.48 22.20
N GLN A 55 -25.64 6.24 22.15
CA GLN A 55 -25.63 7.68 22.33
C GLN A 55 -25.31 8.07 23.78
N GLU A 56 -25.91 7.41 24.77
CA GLU A 56 -25.64 7.62 26.19
C GLU A 56 -24.19 7.32 26.54
N ASN A 57 -23.63 6.21 26.03
CA ASN A 57 -22.21 5.89 26.23
C ASN A 57 -21.32 7.00 25.66
N TYR A 58 -21.61 7.46 24.43
CA TYR A 58 -20.85 8.53 23.80
C TYR A 58 -20.95 9.85 24.56
N ASP A 59 -22.16 10.30 24.92
CA ASP A 59 -22.40 11.58 25.59
C ASP A 59 -21.76 11.64 26.99
N ASN A 60 -21.63 10.48 27.65
CA ASN A 60 -20.94 10.35 28.92
C ASN A 60 -19.41 10.24 28.78
N GLY A 61 -18.87 10.29 27.56
CA GLY A 61 -17.45 10.07 27.29
C GLY A 61 -16.99 8.63 27.57
N SER A 62 -17.94 7.70 27.69
CA SER A 62 -17.66 6.29 27.93
C SER A 62 -17.12 5.63 26.67
N HIS A 63 -16.11 4.79 26.84
CA HIS A 63 -15.55 3.94 25.78
C HIS A 63 -16.15 2.53 25.78
N GLU A 64 -17.23 2.33 26.54
CA GLU A 64 -17.94 1.05 26.64
C GLU A 64 -18.60 0.66 25.31
N TYR A 65 -18.45 -0.61 24.97
CA TYR A 65 -19.11 -1.23 23.82
C TYR A 65 -20.46 -1.81 24.22
N ILE A 66 -21.40 -1.87 23.27
CA ILE A 66 -22.60 -2.69 23.39
C ILE A 66 -22.52 -3.86 22.40
N SER A 67 -23.13 -4.99 22.76
CA SER A 67 -23.07 -6.22 21.97
C SER A 67 -23.96 -6.17 20.74
N ALA A 68 -23.45 -6.63 19.59
CA ALA A 68 -24.19 -6.90 18.38
C ALA A 68 -23.69 -8.20 17.73
N THR A 69 -24.47 -8.74 16.79
CA THR A 69 -24.01 -9.76 15.85
C THR A 69 -23.55 -9.08 14.56
N PHE A 70 -22.33 -9.36 14.12
CA PHE A 70 -21.78 -8.88 12.86
C PHE A 70 -21.85 -10.00 11.81
N GLU A 71 -22.24 -9.66 10.58
CA GLU A 71 -22.25 -10.58 9.45
C GLU A 71 -21.55 -9.95 8.24
N PHE A 72 -20.69 -10.75 7.61
CA PHE A 72 -19.96 -10.44 6.38
C PHE A 72 -19.87 -11.70 5.51
N ASN A 73 -20.32 -11.63 4.26
CA ASN A 73 -20.28 -12.76 3.30
C ASN A 73 -20.88 -14.08 3.83
N ASN A 74 -21.97 -14.00 4.62
CA ASN A 74 -22.63 -15.13 5.32
C ASN A 74 -21.83 -15.73 6.48
N GLU A 75 -20.70 -15.13 6.88
CA GLU A 75 -19.99 -15.48 8.11
C GLU A 75 -20.51 -14.60 9.25
N ILE A 76 -20.81 -15.24 10.37
CA ILE A 76 -21.46 -14.61 11.53
C ILE A 76 -20.50 -14.57 12.70
N TYR A 77 -20.38 -13.39 13.29
CA TYR A 77 -19.56 -13.06 14.45
C TYR A 77 -20.51 -12.59 15.55
N GLU A 78 -20.83 -13.49 16.48
CA GLU A 78 -21.71 -13.18 17.60
C GLU A 78 -20.98 -12.40 18.68
N ASN A 79 -21.69 -11.49 19.33
CA ASN A 79 -21.22 -10.69 20.46
C ASN A 79 -19.98 -9.84 20.14
N VAL A 80 -19.97 -9.19 18.97
CA VAL A 80 -19.01 -8.12 18.71
C VAL A 80 -19.38 -6.88 19.52
N GLY A 81 -18.38 -6.12 19.94
CA GLY A 81 -18.57 -4.81 20.56
C GLY A 81 -18.77 -3.73 19.52
N THR A 82 -19.79 -2.90 19.70
CA THR A 82 -20.03 -1.72 18.85
C THR A 82 -20.09 -0.46 19.71
N ARG A 83 -19.55 0.65 19.20
CA ARG A 83 -19.66 1.97 19.82
C ARG A 83 -19.54 3.08 18.80
N PHE A 84 -20.02 4.28 19.14
CA PHE A 84 -19.72 5.48 18.36
C PHE A 84 -18.26 5.93 18.55
N LYS A 85 -17.76 6.67 17.55
CA LYS A 85 -16.40 7.26 17.56
C LYS A 85 -16.40 8.71 17.05
N GLY A 86 -15.23 9.34 17.12
CA GLY A 86 -15.01 10.66 16.53
C GLY A 86 -15.51 11.81 17.42
N GLY A 87 -15.25 13.04 17.00
CA GLY A 87 -15.67 14.26 17.68
C GLY A 87 -16.61 15.09 16.80
N GLY A 88 -16.05 15.89 15.89
CA GLY A 88 -16.86 16.70 14.95
C GLY A 88 -17.81 15.88 14.08
N SER A 89 -17.38 14.69 13.66
CA SER A 89 -18.16 13.74 12.84
C SER A 89 -19.44 13.24 13.51
N MET A 90 -19.57 13.39 14.83
CA MET A 90 -20.77 13.04 15.59
C MET A 90 -21.83 14.14 15.57
N ASN A 91 -21.42 15.40 15.39
CA ASN A 91 -22.23 16.59 15.65
C ASN A 91 -23.04 17.08 14.44
N TYR A 92 -23.01 16.37 13.30
CA TYR A 92 -23.89 16.66 12.18
C TYR A 92 -25.35 16.21 12.47
N PRO A 93 -26.40 16.98 12.07
CA PRO A 93 -27.80 16.70 12.41
C PRO A 93 -28.45 15.50 11.69
N SER A 94 -27.68 14.48 11.28
CA SER A 94 -28.23 13.21 10.78
C SER A 94 -27.98 12.04 11.75
N TRP A 95 -28.77 10.97 11.56
CA TRP A 95 -28.58 9.69 12.25
C TRP A 95 -27.35 8.90 11.77
N LYS A 96 -26.64 9.37 10.73
CA LYS A 96 -25.45 8.67 10.20
C LYS A 96 -24.23 8.91 11.09
N LYS A 97 -24.05 8.06 12.10
CA LYS A 97 -22.94 8.16 13.06
C LYS A 97 -21.78 7.24 12.67
N PRO A 98 -20.52 7.64 12.86
CA PRO A 98 -19.37 6.75 12.67
C PRO A 98 -19.28 5.71 13.80
N PHE A 99 -18.79 4.52 13.46
CA PHE A 99 -18.74 3.38 14.37
C PHE A 99 -17.32 2.85 14.56
N LYS A 100 -17.10 2.21 15.71
CA LYS A 100 -16.06 1.18 15.88
C LYS A 100 -16.74 -0.15 16.15
N ILE A 101 -16.21 -1.21 15.54
CA ILE A 101 -16.59 -2.60 15.79
C ILE A 101 -15.35 -3.29 16.35
N LYS A 102 -15.45 -3.94 17.50
CA LYS A 102 -14.38 -4.65 18.19
C LYS A 102 -14.82 -6.12 18.36
N PHE A 103 -14.13 -7.05 17.72
CA PHE A 103 -14.55 -8.45 17.65
C PHE A 103 -14.30 -9.20 18.96
N ASP A 104 -13.21 -8.88 19.64
CA ASP A 104 -12.80 -9.47 20.92
C ASP A 104 -13.41 -8.75 22.14
N ALA A 105 -14.44 -7.91 21.96
CA ALA A 105 -14.99 -7.12 23.06
C ALA A 105 -15.70 -7.95 24.14
N PHE A 106 -16.39 -9.02 23.72
CA PHE A 106 -17.15 -9.90 24.61
C PHE A 106 -16.80 -11.39 24.44
N VAL A 107 -16.05 -11.73 23.40
CA VAL A 107 -15.55 -13.09 23.14
C VAL A 107 -14.04 -13.00 22.98
N GLU A 108 -13.31 -13.53 23.96
CA GLU A 108 -11.84 -13.52 23.96
C GLU A 108 -11.28 -14.13 22.66
N ASP A 109 -10.25 -13.50 22.11
CA ASP A 109 -9.53 -13.89 20.89
C ASP A 109 -10.41 -14.02 19.62
N GLN A 110 -11.61 -13.44 19.58
CA GLN A 110 -12.42 -13.41 18.37
C GLN A 110 -11.83 -12.41 17.36
N GLU A 111 -11.52 -12.91 16.16
CA GLU A 111 -10.93 -12.12 15.07
C GLU A 111 -11.74 -12.20 13.78
N PHE A 112 -11.67 -11.12 13.01
CA PHE A 112 -12.24 -10.97 11.68
C PHE A 112 -11.13 -10.89 10.64
N TYR A 113 -10.81 -12.02 10.00
CA TYR A 113 -9.72 -12.10 9.02
C TYR A 113 -8.41 -11.48 9.52
N GLY A 114 -7.98 -11.82 10.74
CA GLY A 114 -6.76 -11.29 11.38
C GLY A 114 -6.90 -9.86 11.94
N LEU A 115 -8.09 -9.27 11.91
CA LEU A 115 -8.40 -7.98 12.55
C LEU A 115 -9.18 -8.22 13.84
N ASP A 116 -8.86 -7.45 14.88
CA ASP A 116 -9.63 -7.37 16.14
C ASP A 116 -10.63 -6.20 16.12
N LYS A 117 -10.46 -5.24 15.20
CA LYS A 117 -11.19 -3.97 15.22
C LYS A 117 -11.34 -3.34 13.85
N LEU A 118 -12.50 -2.73 13.60
CA LEU A 118 -12.80 -1.92 12.42
C LEU A 118 -13.17 -0.49 12.81
N SER A 119 -12.95 0.45 11.89
CA SER A 119 -13.34 1.86 12.01
C SER A 119 -14.18 2.27 10.82
N LEU A 120 -15.46 2.57 11.06
CA LEU A 120 -16.36 3.04 10.00
C LEU A 120 -16.51 4.56 10.08
N SER A 121 -15.92 5.26 9.11
CA SER A 121 -16.06 6.70 8.92
C SER A 121 -17.32 7.01 8.11
N ASN A 122 -18.08 8.04 8.53
CA ASN A 122 -19.41 8.35 7.99
C ASN A 122 -19.40 9.36 6.81
N GLY A 123 -18.22 9.69 6.27
CA GLY A 123 -18.06 10.68 5.20
C GLY A 123 -18.33 12.13 5.66
N TYR A 124 -18.06 12.44 6.93
CA TYR A 124 -18.32 13.76 7.50
C TYR A 124 -17.64 14.88 6.70
N ASN A 125 -18.42 15.89 6.31
CA ASN A 125 -18.00 17.06 5.55
C ASN A 125 -17.42 16.76 4.14
N ASP A 126 -17.54 15.53 3.65
CA ASP A 126 -17.13 15.14 2.30
C ASP A 126 -18.36 14.93 1.39
N PRO A 127 -18.65 15.84 0.44
CA PRO A 127 -19.76 15.67 -0.50
C PRO A 127 -19.57 14.50 -1.47
N THR A 128 -18.32 14.07 -1.69
CA THR A 128 -17.99 12.97 -2.60
C THR A 128 -17.86 11.64 -1.89
N GLN A 129 -17.61 11.63 -0.57
CA GLN A 129 -17.28 10.45 0.23
C GLN A 129 -16.04 9.66 -0.25
N ILE A 130 -15.19 10.24 -1.12
CA ILE A 130 -14.06 9.55 -1.78
C ILE A 130 -12.70 10.02 -1.23
N ARG A 131 -12.62 11.21 -0.60
CA ARG A 131 -11.34 11.87 -0.26
C ARG A 131 -10.47 11.03 0.67
N GLU A 132 -11.09 10.46 1.70
CA GLU A 132 -10.40 9.62 2.71
C GLU A 132 -9.77 8.38 2.06
N LYS A 133 -10.46 7.75 1.08
CA LYS A 133 -9.95 6.60 0.33
C LYS A 133 -8.75 6.98 -0.53
N ILE A 134 -8.89 8.02 -1.37
CA ILE A 134 -7.79 8.44 -2.25
C ILE A 134 -6.56 8.84 -1.44
N PHE A 135 -6.75 9.58 -0.34
CA PHE A 135 -5.64 9.98 0.51
C PHE A 135 -5.01 8.76 1.23
N ALA A 136 -5.79 7.77 1.65
CA ALA A 136 -5.26 6.52 2.19
C ALA A 136 -4.39 5.79 1.15
N ASP A 137 -4.86 5.68 -0.09
CA ASP A 137 -4.15 4.96 -1.15
C ASP A 137 -2.80 5.60 -1.46
N VAL A 138 -2.76 6.93 -1.62
CA VAL A 138 -1.49 7.63 -1.89
C VAL A 138 -0.52 7.54 -0.72
N VAL A 139 -1.00 7.60 0.53
CA VAL A 139 -0.14 7.39 1.70
C VAL A 139 0.48 5.99 1.66
N ASN A 140 -0.34 4.95 1.47
CA ASN A 140 0.10 3.55 1.48
C ASN A 140 1.08 3.18 0.34
N LYS A 141 1.14 3.96 -0.75
CA LYS A 141 2.15 3.78 -1.79
C LYS A 141 3.57 4.11 -1.35
N TYR A 142 3.73 5.01 -0.38
CA TYR A 142 5.04 5.59 -0.03
C TYR A 142 5.43 5.40 1.43
N ILE A 143 4.47 5.31 2.34
CA ILE A 143 4.70 5.17 3.78
C ILE A 143 3.60 4.30 4.42
N PRO A 144 3.88 3.66 5.57
CA PRO A 144 2.84 2.92 6.29
C PRO A 144 1.69 3.83 6.70
N GLY A 145 0.47 3.44 6.35
CA GLY A 145 -0.76 4.13 6.71
C GLY A 145 -1.94 3.16 6.71
N PRO A 146 -3.08 3.50 7.31
CA PRO A 146 -4.23 2.61 7.33
C PRO A 146 -4.77 2.40 5.91
N ARG A 147 -5.10 1.14 5.56
CA ARG A 147 -5.90 0.85 4.36
C ARG A 147 -7.32 1.42 4.52
N ALA A 148 -7.98 1.67 3.39
CA ALA A 148 -9.38 2.04 3.37
C ALA A 148 -10.11 1.39 2.19
N ASN A 149 -11.39 1.05 2.37
CA ASN A 149 -12.31 0.70 1.28
C ASN A 149 -13.73 1.18 1.61
N PHE A 150 -14.67 0.90 0.70
CA PHE A 150 -16.06 1.32 0.82
C PHE A 150 -16.96 0.16 1.23
N ILE A 151 -17.87 0.43 2.17
CA ILE A 151 -18.86 -0.56 2.61
C ILE A 151 -20.26 0.03 2.66
N LYS A 152 -21.28 -0.80 2.38
CA LYS A 152 -22.68 -0.56 2.72
C LYS A 152 -22.92 -1.10 4.12
N LEU A 153 -23.31 -0.25 5.06
CA LEU A 153 -23.66 -0.67 6.42
C LEU A 153 -25.16 -0.93 6.50
N PHE A 154 -25.52 -2.12 7.00
CA PHE A 154 -26.89 -2.47 7.35
C PHE A 154 -26.98 -2.67 8.86
N ILE A 155 -27.99 -2.09 9.50
CA ILE A 155 -28.27 -2.30 10.93
C ILE A 155 -29.71 -2.78 11.08
N ASN A 156 -29.89 -3.94 11.73
CA ASN A 156 -31.19 -4.61 11.90
C ASN A 156 -31.93 -4.77 10.56
N GLY A 157 -31.20 -5.13 9.50
CA GLY A 157 -31.73 -5.31 8.15
C GLY A 157 -32.06 -4.03 7.38
N SER A 158 -31.87 -2.85 7.98
CA SER A 158 -32.08 -1.55 7.32
C SER A 158 -30.77 -1.01 6.78
N TYR A 159 -30.76 -0.43 5.58
CA TYR A 159 -29.57 0.23 5.03
C TYR A 159 -29.32 1.56 5.74
N TRP A 160 -28.13 1.71 6.31
CA TRP A 160 -27.68 2.90 7.06
C TRP A 160 -26.75 3.81 6.27
N GLY A 161 -26.34 3.39 5.07
CA GLY A 161 -25.57 4.22 4.16
C GLY A 161 -24.20 3.64 3.80
N LEU A 162 -23.50 4.40 2.96
CA LEU A 162 -22.13 4.14 2.57
C LEU A 162 -21.18 4.61 3.68
N TYR A 163 -20.20 3.81 4.05
CA TYR A 163 -19.13 4.19 4.98
C TYR A 163 -17.78 3.91 4.35
N THR A 164 -16.77 4.69 4.75
CA THR A 164 -15.38 4.30 4.54
C THR A 164 -14.99 3.37 5.70
N ASN A 165 -14.62 2.14 5.40
CA ASN A 165 -13.99 1.25 6.36
C ASN A 165 -12.49 1.54 6.35
N VAL A 166 -11.96 1.95 7.51
CA VAL A 166 -10.57 2.34 7.69
C VAL A 166 -9.91 1.36 8.66
N GLU A 167 -8.75 0.84 8.26
CA GLU A 167 -7.94 -0.04 9.08
C GLU A 167 -7.56 0.64 10.40
N GLN A 168 -7.62 -0.08 11.52
CA GLN A 168 -7.19 0.49 12.79
C GLN A 168 -5.68 0.36 12.96
N ILE A 169 -5.03 1.45 13.38
CA ILE A 169 -3.62 1.43 13.79
C ILE A 169 -3.55 0.86 15.21
N ASN A 170 -3.19 -0.41 15.30
CA ASN A 170 -2.99 -1.18 16.53
C ASN A 170 -1.97 -2.30 16.28
N LYS A 171 -1.84 -3.24 17.21
CA LYS A 171 -0.91 -4.37 17.08
C LYS A 171 -1.07 -5.16 15.77
N ARG A 172 -2.30 -5.40 15.28
CA ARG A 172 -2.54 -6.10 14.00
C ARG A 172 -2.02 -5.32 12.80
N PHE A 173 -2.18 -4.00 12.81
CA PHE A 173 -1.57 -3.14 11.80
C PHE A 173 -0.04 -3.21 11.83
N LEU A 174 0.56 -3.20 13.03
CA LEU A 174 2.01 -3.25 13.19
C LEU A 174 2.57 -4.59 12.70
N GLU A 175 1.96 -5.72 13.10
CA GLU A 175 2.33 -7.06 12.64
C GLU A 175 2.28 -7.16 11.11
N LYS A 176 1.22 -6.66 10.47
CA LYS A 176 1.09 -6.63 9.00
C LYS A 176 2.20 -5.82 8.33
N ASN A 177 2.55 -4.64 8.86
CA ASN A 177 3.44 -3.71 8.17
C ASN A 177 4.92 -3.90 8.53
N PHE A 178 5.22 -4.48 9.68
CA PHE A 178 6.59 -4.56 10.23
C PHE A 178 6.97 -5.97 10.71
N GLY A 179 6.03 -6.93 10.73
CA GLY A 179 6.27 -8.34 11.05
C GLY A 179 5.79 -8.78 12.44
N ASP A 180 5.55 -10.09 12.61
CA ASP A 180 4.91 -10.67 13.81
C ASP A 180 5.74 -10.55 15.11
N ASN A 181 7.03 -10.19 15.01
CA ASN A 181 7.93 -10.04 16.17
C ASN A 181 7.97 -8.59 16.71
N GLU A 182 7.25 -7.68 16.08
CA GLU A 182 7.20 -6.26 16.45
C GLU A 182 6.23 -6.03 17.61
N ASP A 183 6.79 -5.70 18.78
CA ASP A 183 6.08 -5.51 20.05
C ASP A 183 6.46 -4.19 20.73
N GLY A 184 6.89 -3.20 19.94
CA GLY A 184 7.35 -1.93 20.46
C GLY A 184 6.21 -1.01 20.92
N ASN A 185 6.59 0.15 21.46
CA ASN A 185 5.63 1.12 21.98
C ASN A 185 5.01 1.96 20.85
N LEU A 186 3.68 1.96 20.78
CA LEU A 186 2.88 2.75 19.85
C LEU A 186 2.21 3.89 20.62
N PHE A 187 2.53 5.14 20.26
CA PHE A 187 1.93 6.32 20.85
C PHE A 187 1.05 7.03 19.84
N LYS A 188 -0.19 7.35 20.20
CA LYS A 188 -1.05 8.23 19.42
C LYS A 188 -0.87 9.67 19.88
N GLY A 189 -0.58 10.60 18.96
CA GLY A 189 -0.60 12.03 19.26
C GLY A 189 -2.02 12.60 19.12
N ASP A 190 -2.71 12.80 20.24
CA ASP A 190 -4.09 13.32 20.32
C ASP A 190 -4.36 13.74 21.79
N PRO A 191 -5.02 14.88 22.08
CA PRO A 191 -5.53 15.90 21.17
C PRO A 191 -4.48 16.94 20.72
N ILE A 192 -3.30 16.97 21.36
CA ILE A 192 -2.29 18.04 21.17
C ILE A 192 -0.87 17.45 21.31
N GLY A 193 -0.58 16.42 20.53
CA GLY A 193 0.73 15.76 20.48
C GLY A 193 1.71 16.54 19.60
N HIS A 194 2.33 17.60 20.11
CA HIS A 194 3.17 18.49 19.30
C HIS A 194 4.64 18.06 19.17
N LEU A 195 5.07 17.03 19.90
CA LEU A 195 6.47 16.61 20.08
C LEU A 195 7.36 17.70 20.70
N VAL A 196 6.83 18.39 21.71
CA VAL A 196 7.53 19.42 22.49
C VAL A 196 8.09 18.80 23.77
N TRP A 197 9.32 19.15 24.11
CA TRP A 197 9.97 18.74 25.36
C TRP A 197 9.28 19.32 26.59
N LEU A 198 8.87 18.44 27.52
CA LEU A 198 8.20 18.82 28.77
C LEU A 198 8.99 18.43 30.02
N GLY A 199 10.18 17.84 29.85
CA GLY A 199 10.99 17.25 30.92
C GLY A 199 10.99 15.72 30.86
N GLU A 200 11.67 15.11 31.82
CA GLU A 200 11.87 13.65 31.90
C GLU A 200 10.68 12.91 32.53
N GLU A 201 9.76 13.63 33.20
CA GLU A 201 8.62 13.04 33.91
C GLU A 201 7.49 12.64 32.93
N GLN A 202 7.22 11.35 32.81
CA GLN A 202 6.25 10.79 31.86
C GLN A 202 4.82 11.32 32.03
N GLU A 203 4.39 11.64 33.25
CA GLU A 203 3.05 12.17 33.54
C GLU A 203 2.80 13.51 32.84
N SER A 204 3.87 14.23 32.47
CA SER A 204 3.79 15.48 31.71
C SER A 204 3.22 15.28 30.30
N TYR A 205 3.29 14.05 29.77
CA TYR A 205 2.92 13.68 28.41
C TYR A 205 1.52 13.04 28.31
N TYR A 206 0.94 12.54 29.42
CA TYR A 206 -0.31 11.77 29.42
C TYR A 206 -1.54 12.51 28.85
N ASN A 207 -1.59 13.84 28.95
CA ASN A 207 -2.71 14.64 28.42
C ASN A 207 -2.53 15.03 26.94
N LYS A 208 -1.48 14.54 26.28
CA LYS A 208 -1.09 14.92 24.91
C LYS A 208 -0.93 13.73 23.98
N TYR A 209 -0.71 12.55 24.54
CA TYR A 209 -0.56 11.31 23.81
C TYR A 209 -1.27 10.19 24.54
N GLU A 210 -1.54 9.11 23.82
CA GLU A 210 -2.10 7.88 24.35
C GLU A 210 -1.16 6.73 23.98
N LEU A 211 -0.70 5.95 24.96
CA LEU A 211 -0.01 4.69 24.71
C LEU A 211 -1.04 3.65 24.21
N LYS A 212 -0.71 2.92 23.14
CA LYS A 212 -1.64 2.05 22.38
C LYS A 212 -1.20 0.60 22.24
N THR A 213 0.01 0.31 22.65
CA THR A 213 0.56 -1.04 22.87
C THR A 213 1.27 -1.02 24.22
N ASN A 214 1.49 -2.18 24.85
CA ASN A 214 2.20 -2.27 26.12
C ASN A 214 1.62 -1.36 27.24
N GLU A 215 0.28 -1.20 27.24
CA GLU A 215 -0.42 -0.29 28.15
C GLU A 215 -0.26 -0.67 29.63
N LEU A 216 0.01 -1.95 29.94
CA LEU A 216 0.22 -2.43 31.31
C LEU A 216 1.61 -2.11 31.83
N GLU A 217 2.62 -2.21 30.95
CA GLU A 217 3.99 -1.81 31.20
C GLU A 217 4.05 -0.30 31.44
N ASN A 218 3.24 0.47 30.70
CA ASN A 218 3.11 1.92 30.82
C ASN A 218 4.48 2.60 30.78
N ASP A 219 5.32 2.18 29.83
CA ASP A 219 6.66 2.73 29.63
C ASP A 219 6.62 3.82 28.57
N TRP A 220 7.09 5.01 28.95
CA TRP A 220 7.12 6.21 28.12
C TRP A 220 8.56 6.65 27.81
N SER A 221 9.57 5.90 28.26
CA SER A 221 10.98 6.28 28.10
C SER A 221 11.33 6.58 26.66
N ASP A 222 10.85 5.76 25.73
CA ASP A 222 11.23 5.84 24.32
C ASP A 222 10.67 7.12 23.69
N LEU A 223 9.39 7.45 23.96
CA LEU A 223 8.77 8.67 23.45
C LEU A 223 9.48 9.91 24.01
N ILE A 224 9.81 9.89 25.30
CA ILE A 224 10.52 10.99 25.96
C ILE A 224 11.92 11.14 25.37
N TYR A 225 12.61 10.02 25.10
CA TYR A 225 13.92 10.00 24.47
C TYR A 225 13.87 10.59 23.05
N LEU A 226 12.91 10.18 22.22
CA LEU A 226 12.71 10.79 20.90
C LEU A 226 12.46 12.30 21.01
N ILE A 227 11.57 12.73 21.91
CA ILE A 227 11.25 14.15 22.09
C ILE A 227 12.47 14.93 22.57
N ASP A 228 13.32 14.35 23.43
CA ASP A 228 14.60 14.93 23.85
C ASP A 228 15.54 15.10 22.64
N ARG A 229 15.75 14.04 21.86
CA ARG A 229 16.58 14.10 20.64
C ARG A 229 16.07 15.14 19.64
N ILE A 230 14.75 15.25 19.49
CA ILE A 230 14.14 16.29 18.66
C ILE A 230 14.47 17.67 19.24
N ASN A 231 14.21 17.94 20.51
CA ASN A 231 14.19 19.30 21.03
C ASN A 231 15.55 19.82 21.50
N ASN A 232 16.40 18.95 22.05
CA ASN A 232 17.59 19.34 22.83
C ASN A 232 18.93 19.03 22.15
N THR A 233 18.95 18.26 21.06
CA THR A 233 20.16 18.08 20.22
C THR A 233 20.58 19.43 19.60
N THR A 234 21.86 19.67 19.34
CA THR A 234 22.29 20.87 18.60
C THR A 234 21.92 20.73 17.12
N LEU A 235 21.76 21.83 16.37
CA LEU A 235 21.47 21.70 14.92
C LEU A 235 22.61 21.04 14.13
N ALA A 236 23.86 21.16 14.60
CA ALA A 236 25.01 20.55 13.94
C ALA A 236 25.05 19.02 14.09
N GLU A 237 24.60 18.51 15.24
CA GLU A 237 24.55 17.07 15.54
C GLU A 237 23.18 16.46 15.16
N TYR A 238 22.20 17.29 14.82
CA TYR A 238 20.81 16.86 14.62
C TYR A 238 20.67 15.76 13.57
N PRO A 239 21.29 15.82 12.36
CA PRO A 239 21.16 14.75 11.38
C PRO A 239 21.64 13.40 11.91
N ASP A 240 22.87 13.37 12.43
CA ASP A 240 23.49 12.14 12.95
C ASP A 240 22.69 11.52 14.11
N GLU A 241 22.14 12.35 15.00
CA GLU A 241 21.39 11.89 16.18
C GLU A 241 19.94 11.50 15.83
N ILE A 242 19.25 12.25 14.97
CA ILE A 242 17.84 11.97 14.65
C ILE A 242 17.72 10.72 13.78
N GLU A 243 18.64 10.49 12.83
CA GLU A 243 18.60 9.33 11.95
C GLU A 243 18.88 8.01 12.67
N GLN A 244 19.55 8.06 13.82
CA GLN A 244 19.77 6.89 14.68
C GLN A 244 18.48 6.42 15.34
N VAL A 245 17.53 7.33 15.61
CA VAL A 245 16.35 7.04 16.45
C VAL A 245 15.03 7.22 15.71
N PHE A 246 15.03 7.77 14.51
CA PHE A 246 13.80 8.12 13.78
C PHE A 246 13.99 7.99 12.26
N HIS A 247 13.00 7.41 11.58
CA HIS A 247 12.95 7.30 10.13
C HIS A 247 12.60 8.67 9.50
N ILE A 248 13.60 9.55 9.38
CA ILE A 248 13.37 10.93 8.92
C ILE A 248 12.82 11.00 7.49
N HIS A 249 13.24 10.10 6.60
CA HIS A 249 12.77 10.05 5.21
C HIS A 249 11.29 9.66 5.09
N ASN A 250 10.82 8.71 5.91
CA ASN A 250 9.38 8.39 6.05
C ASN A 250 8.58 9.65 6.44
N PHE A 251 9.12 10.44 7.37
CA PHE A 251 8.48 11.67 7.79
C PHE A 251 8.48 12.76 6.71
N LEU A 252 9.53 12.88 5.90
CA LEU A 252 9.55 13.80 4.76
C LEU A 252 8.48 13.46 3.71
N TYR A 253 8.28 12.18 3.40
CA TYR A 253 7.16 11.73 2.56
C TYR A 253 5.81 12.09 3.18
N PHE A 254 5.62 11.84 4.48
CA PHE A 254 4.40 12.21 5.19
C PHE A 254 4.11 13.71 5.06
N ILE A 255 5.10 14.57 5.32
CA ILE A 255 4.95 16.03 5.20
C ILE A 255 4.56 16.41 3.76
N ALA A 256 5.24 15.84 2.76
CA ALA A 256 5.05 16.18 1.35
C ALA A 256 3.63 15.82 0.89
N ILE A 257 3.20 14.57 1.11
CA ILE A 257 1.86 14.08 0.75
C ILE A 257 0.79 14.89 1.48
N THR A 258 0.95 15.09 2.79
CA THR A 258 -0.03 15.82 3.61
C THR A 258 -0.16 17.29 3.18
N ASN A 259 0.94 17.96 2.82
CA ASN A 259 0.91 19.31 2.27
C ASN A 259 0.29 19.38 0.87
N MET A 260 0.65 18.42 0.01
CA MET A 260 0.19 18.36 -1.37
C MET A 260 -1.34 18.29 -1.43
N PHE A 261 -1.94 17.44 -0.59
CA PHE A 261 -3.39 17.32 -0.43
C PHE A 261 -4.01 18.27 0.61
N VAL A 262 -3.22 19.18 1.19
CA VAL A 262 -3.68 20.19 2.17
C VAL A 262 -4.49 19.56 3.33
N ASN A 263 -4.00 18.46 3.88
CA ASN A 263 -4.61 17.80 5.05
C ASN A 263 -4.00 18.33 6.36
N PHE A 264 -4.44 19.50 6.82
CA PHE A 264 -3.90 20.10 8.05
C PHE A 264 -4.61 19.69 9.34
N ASP A 265 -5.60 18.80 9.26
CA ASP A 265 -6.10 18.10 10.46
C ASP A 265 -5.19 16.91 10.81
N SER A 266 -3.91 17.21 10.98
CA SER A 266 -2.79 16.26 11.09
C SER A 266 -1.67 16.85 11.94
N TYR A 267 -0.55 16.13 12.07
CA TYR A 267 0.61 16.61 12.84
C TYR A 267 1.08 18.00 12.38
N ILE A 268 1.22 18.22 11.08
CA ILE A 268 1.80 19.47 10.53
C ILE A 268 0.87 20.68 10.66
N GLY A 269 -0.44 20.46 10.88
CA GLY A 269 -1.39 21.52 11.19
C GLY A 269 -1.69 21.58 12.69
N HIS A 270 -2.80 21.01 13.16
CA HIS A 270 -3.21 21.09 14.56
C HIS A 270 -2.38 20.27 15.55
N GLY A 271 -1.55 19.33 15.07
CA GLY A 271 -0.67 18.54 15.93
C GLY A 271 -1.39 17.39 16.64
N HIS A 272 -2.26 16.71 15.91
CA HIS A 272 -2.90 15.45 16.30
C HIS A 272 -3.11 14.56 15.06
N ASN A 273 -3.90 13.49 15.17
CA ASN A 273 -4.20 12.56 14.08
C ASN A 273 -2.96 11.88 13.47
N TYR A 274 -2.11 11.36 14.35
CA TYR A 274 -0.98 10.52 13.95
C TYR A 274 -0.61 9.56 15.08
N TYR A 275 0.21 8.58 14.73
CA TYR A 275 0.89 7.70 15.67
C TYR A 275 2.39 7.78 15.42
N ILE A 276 3.16 7.51 16.47
CA ILE A 276 4.60 7.27 16.43
C ILE A 276 4.85 5.91 17.05
N TYR A 277 5.51 5.03 16.30
CA TYR A 277 5.77 3.65 16.70
C TYR A 277 7.27 3.45 16.86
N HIS A 278 7.72 2.99 18.03
CA HIS A 278 9.10 2.55 18.26
C HIS A 278 9.24 1.11 17.78
N ARG A 279 10.04 0.87 16.74
CA ARG A 279 10.31 -0.47 16.21
C ARG A 279 11.38 -1.18 17.03
N ASN A 280 11.15 -2.42 17.42
CA ASN A 280 12.11 -3.18 18.23
C ASN A 280 13.24 -3.77 17.38
N ASP A 281 12.98 -4.11 16.11
CA ASP A 281 13.98 -4.67 15.20
C ASP A 281 15.04 -3.66 14.76
N THR A 282 14.65 -2.40 14.54
CA THR A 282 15.55 -1.33 14.09
C THR A 282 15.97 -0.36 15.19
N ASP A 283 15.30 -0.37 16.36
CA ASP A 283 15.47 0.62 17.44
C ASP A 283 15.22 2.06 16.95
N LYS A 284 14.23 2.21 16.07
CA LYS A 284 13.88 3.48 15.42
C LYS A 284 12.39 3.74 15.48
N PHE A 285 12.05 5.01 15.60
CA PHE A 285 10.69 5.49 15.50
C PHE A 285 10.26 5.72 14.05
N ILE A 286 9.01 5.38 13.75
CA ILE A 286 8.35 5.69 12.48
C ILE A 286 7.07 6.50 12.70
N HIS A 287 6.78 7.44 11.80
CA HIS A 287 5.55 8.24 11.84
C HIS A 287 4.45 7.58 11.00
N ILE A 288 3.28 7.38 11.58
CA ILE A 288 2.14 6.74 10.92
C ILE A 288 0.96 7.73 10.93
N PRO A 289 0.55 8.28 9.78
CA PRO A 289 -0.52 9.26 9.72
C PRO A 289 -1.90 8.61 9.97
N TRP A 290 -2.84 9.39 10.51
CA TRP A 290 -4.21 8.95 10.82
C TRP A 290 -5.24 10.01 10.42
N ASP A 291 -6.51 9.59 10.35
CA ASP A 291 -7.70 10.45 10.13
C ASP A 291 -7.64 11.32 8.85
N PHE A 292 -7.96 10.71 7.71
CA PHE A 292 -7.73 11.31 6.39
C PHE A 292 -8.93 12.05 5.81
N ASN A 293 -10.00 12.19 6.59
CA ASN A 293 -11.28 12.73 6.14
C ASN A 293 -11.21 14.22 5.78
N PHE A 294 -10.25 14.98 6.33
CA PHE A 294 -10.05 16.41 6.03
C PHE A 294 -9.02 16.73 4.94
N SER A 295 -8.58 15.71 4.20
CA SER A 295 -7.76 15.86 3.00
C SER A 295 -8.46 16.66 1.89
N PHE A 296 -7.71 17.03 0.85
CA PHE A 296 -8.15 17.89 -0.27
C PHE A 296 -8.61 19.28 0.20
N GLY A 297 -7.99 19.81 1.27
CA GLY A 297 -8.31 21.12 1.81
C GLY A 297 -9.71 21.25 2.40
N LEU A 298 -10.34 20.14 2.82
CA LEU A 298 -11.61 20.19 3.58
C LEU A 298 -11.45 20.85 4.96
N TYR A 299 -10.21 20.99 5.42
CA TYR A 299 -9.90 21.75 6.61
C TYR A 299 -10.26 23.24 6.43
N ASN A 300 -11.09 23.73 7.36
CA ASN A 300 -11.31 25.14 7.71
C ASN A 300 -12.51 25.85 7.06
N ILE A 301 -13.35 26.46 7.93
CA ILE A 301 -14.57 27.17 7.56
C ILE A 301 -14.23 28.59 7.11
N GLY A 302 -14.71 28.98 5.92
CA GLY A 302 -14.58 30.35 5.42
C GLY A 302 -13.24 30.69 4.77
N VAL A 303 -12.35 29.71 4.59
CA VAL A 303 -11.13 29.85 3.79
C VAL A 303 -11.50 29.81 2.30
N PRO A 304 -11.13 30.80 1.48
CA PRO A 304 -11.39 30.76 0.05
C PRO A 304 -10.60 29.64 -0.64
N PRO A 305 -11.15 28.97 -1.67
CA PRO A 305 -10.45 27.94 -2.45
C PRO A 305 -9.06 28.34 -2.93
N ALA A 306 -8.89 29.59 -3.36
CA ALA A 306 -7.59 30.10 -3.80
C ALA A 306 -6.49 29.98 -2.72
N SER A 307 -6.84 30.18 -1.44
CA SER A 307 -5.89 30.01 -0.34
C SER A 307 -5.50 28.55 -0.11
N ILE A 308 -6.43 27.61 -0.34
CA ILE A 308 -6.16 26.17 -0.29
C ILE A 308 -5.15 25.80 -1.39
N TYR A 309 -5.41 26.21 -2.64
CA TYR A 309 -4.53 25.90 -3.77
C TYR A 309 -3.13 26.51 -3.61
N ASN A 310 -3.04 27.73 -3.09
CA ASN A 310 -1.79 28.48 -2.91
C ASN A 310 -1.04 28.17 -1.61
N THR A 311 -1.45 27.12 -0.88
CA THR A 311 -0.73 26.65 0.31
C THR A 311 0.75 26.46 -0.02
N GLN A 312 1.63 27.06 0.78
CA GLN A 312 3.05 27.05 0.47
C GLN A 312 3.66 25.65 0.65
N ILE A 313 4.62 25.26 -0.18
CA ILE A 313 5.32 23.96 -0.11
C ILE A 313 5.94 23.73 1.28
N PHE A 314 6.45 24.79 1.91
CA PHE A 314 6.96 24.78 3.28
C PHE A 314 5.96 25.36 4.29
N PHE A 315 4.65 25.30 4.03
CA PHE A 315 3.57 25.75 4.93
C PHE A 315 3.50 27.26 5.20
N GLY A 316 4.54 28.02 4.83
CA GLY A 316 4.70 29.45 5.08
C GLY A 316 5.60 29.74 6.28
N GLU A 317 6.15 30.96 6.33
CA GLU A 317 7.05 31.44 7.39
C GLU A 317 6.29 32.04 8.60
N PRO A 318 6.48 31.52 9.82
CA PRO A 318 6.61 30.10 10.16
C PRO A 318 5.23 29.44 10.24
N PRO A 319 5.12 28.09 10.29
CA PRO A 319 3.87 27.44 10.61
C PRO A 319 3.34 28.03 11.91
N ALA A 320 2.07 28.45 11.94
CA ALA A 320 1.46 29.15 13.07
C ALA A 320 1.47 28.34 14.40
N PHE A 321 2.05 27.14 14.40
CA PHE A 321 2.06 26.19 15.48
C PHE A 321 3.48 25.66 15.73
N ASN A 322 3.90 25.62 16.99
CA ASN A 322 5.20 25.07 17.38
C ASN A 322 5.27 23.57 17.05
N ARG A 323 5.99 23.20 15.98
CA ARG A 323 6.22 21.81 15.56
C ARG A 323 7.73 21.54 15.56
N PRO A 324 8.33 21.15 16.70
CA PRO A 324 9.77 20.96 16.80
C PRO A 324 10.34 20.03 15.73
N LEU A 325 9.68 18.90 15.45
CA LEU A 325 10.16 17.96 14.44
C LEU A 325 10.17 18.59 13.04
N VAL A 326 9.11 19.27 12.60
CA VAL A 326 9.09 20.00 11.31
C VAL A 326 10.13 21.11 11.28
N ASN A 327 10.11 21.98 12.29
CA ASN A 327 10.94 23.19 12.34
C ASN A 327 12.43 22.85 12.33
N ARG A 328 12.83 21.79 13.04
CA ARG A 328 14.23 21.39 13.14
C ARG A 328 14.69 20.60 11.93
N THR A 329 13.83 19.74 11.38
CA THR A 329 14.12 19.03 10.12
C THR A 329 14.35 20.04 9.00
N PHE A 330 13.48 21.04 8.85
CA PHE A 330 13.64 22.09 7.83
C PHE A 330 14.65 23.19 8.19
N ALA A 331 15.33 23.10 9.33
CA ALA A 331 16.50 23.92 9.64
C ALA A 331 17.80 23.30 9.09
N ILE A 332 17.75 22.07 8.55
CA ILE A 332 18.87 21.38 7.90
C ILE A 332 18.68 21.45 6.39
N ASP A 333 19.65 22.00 5.67
CA ASP A 333 19.56 22.22 4.22
C ASP A 333 19.40 20.90 3.44
N GLU A 334 20.10 19.84 3.86
CA GLU A 334 20.02 18.51 3.24
C GLU A 334 18.59 17.93 3.28
N TYR A 335 17.90 18.01 4.42
CA TYR A 335 16.52 17.55 4.50
C TYR A 335 15.54 18.42 3.71
N ARG A 336 15.83 19.72 3.54
CA ARG A 336 15.03 20.59 2.66
C ARG A 336 15.20 20.21 1.19
N GLU A 337 16.42 19.86 0.79
CA GLU A 337 16.75 19.38 -0.56
C GLU A 337 16.02 18.06 -0.82
N ILE A 338 16.17 17.07 0.06
CA ILE A 338 15.47 15.78 -0.04
C ILE A 338 13.95 15.97 -0.08
N TYR A 339 13.40 16.83 0.77
CA TYR A 339 11.97 17.15 0.75
C TYR A 339 11.50 17.72 -0.59
N LEU A 340 12.25 18.64 -1.19
CA LEU A 340 11.93 19.21 -2.50
C LEU A 340 12.06 18.16 -3.61
N MET A 341 13.05 17.27 -3.54
CA MET A 341 13.20 16.15 -4.47
C MET A 341 12.01 15.17 -4.36
N ILE A 342 11.55 14.83 -3.15
CA ILE A 342 10.32 14.05 -2.93
C ILE A 342 9.11 14.78 -3.53
N TYR A 343 8.99 16.08 -3.29
CA TYR A 343 7.86 16.87 -3.76
C TYR A 343 7.80 16.90 -5.30
N GLN A 344 8.93 17.13 -5.96
CA GLN A 344 9.07 17.08 -7.41
C GLN A 344 8.76 15.67 -7.94
N TYR A 345 9.28 14.63 -7.29
CA TYR A 345 8.99 13.24 -7.66
C TYR A 345 7.48 12.92 -7.61
N LEU A 346 6.79 13.31 -6.54
CA LEU A 346 5.34 13.13 -6.42
C LEU A 346 4.58 13.95 -7.47
N MET A 347 5.03 15.17 -7.79
CA MET A 347 4.45 15.97 -8.88
C MET A 347 4.64 15.31 -10.24
N ASP A 348 5.78 14.70 -10.50
CA ASP A 348 6.07 14.10 -11.80
C ASP A 348 5.44 12.73 -11.98
N ASN A 349 5.24 11.97 -10.90
CA ASN A 349 4.87 10.55 -10.98
C ASN A 349 3.50 10.22 -10.40
N GLU A 350 2.93 11.08 -9.56
CA GLU A 350 1.70 10.77 -8.82
C GLU A 350 0.64 11.86 -9.03
N PHE A 351 0.88 13.09 -8.60
CA PHE A 351 -0.11 14.18 -8.50
C PHE A 351 -0.43 14.87 -9.83
N ARG A 352 -0.92 14.10 -10.81
CA ARG A 352 -1.26 14.57 -12.15
C ARG A 352 -2.72 14.29 -12.51
N GLU A 353 -3.27 15.11 -13.41
CA GLU A 353 -4.66 14.97 -13.87
C GLU A 353 -4.89 13.64 -14.61
N ASP A 354 -3.95 13.21 -15.45
CA ASP A 354 -4.02 11.96 -16.21
C ASP A 354 -4.02 10.71 -15.32
N ILE A 355 -3.55 10.83 -14.07
CA ILE A 355 -3.61 9.78 -13.05
C ILE A 355 -4.89 9.92 -12.21
N TYR A 356 -5.12 11.10 -11.63
CA TYR A 356 -6.15 11.25 -10.61
C TYR A 356 -7.57 11.37 -11.18
N TYR A 357 -7.77 11.87 -12.40
CA TYR A 357 -9.11 11.96 -12.97
C TYR A 357 -9.73 10.56 -13.19
N PRO A 358 -9.04 9.60 -13.83
CA PRO A 358 -9.53 8.23 -13.90
C PRO A 358 -9.78 7.58 -12.52
N ILE A 359 -8.91 7.82 -11.53
CA ILE A 359 -9.08 7.29 -10.17
C ILE A 359 -10.34 7.86 -9.52
N ILE A 360 -10.57 9.17 -9.62
CA ILE A 360 -11.77 9.83 -9.11
C ILE A 360 -13.02 9.24 -9.77
N ASP A 361 -13.02 9.11 -11.10
CA ASP A 361 -14.15 8.57 -11.86
C ASP A 361 -14.42 7.09 -11.51
N GLN A 362 -13.37 6.28 -11.39
CA GLN A 362 -13.47 4.88 -10.96
C GLN A 362 -14.13 4.74 -9.60
N TRP A 363 -13.67 5.50 -8.60
CA TRP A 363 -14.25 5.43 -7.26
C TRP A 363 -15.68 5.98 -7.23
N ALA A 364 -15.94 7.07 -7.95
CA ALA A 364 -17.28 7.60 -8.08
C ALA A 364 -18.22 6.56 -8.71
N ASP A 365 -17.82 5.91 -9.79
CA ASP A 365 -18.58 4.87 -10.47
C ASP A 365 -18.89 3.67 -9.56
N LEU A 366 -17.88 3.22 -8.80
CA LEU A 366 -18.02 2.11 -7.87
C LEU A 366 -19.07 2.38 -6.78
N ILE A 367 -19.06 3.58 -6.19
CA ILE A 367 -19.89 3.90 -5.02
C ILE A 367 -21.20 4.59 -5.35
N ARG A 368 -21.41 5.09 -6.59
CA ARG A 368 -22.52 5.99 -6.94
C ARG A 368 -23.88 5.45 -6.51
N GLU A 369 -24.15 4.18 -6.77
CA GLU A 369 -25.41 3.53 -6.36
C GLU A 369 -25.57 3.54 -4.83
N ALA A 370 -24.54 3.15 -4.09
CA ALA A 370 -24.56 3.14 -2.64
C ALA A 370 -24.74 4.54 -2.04
N VAL A 371 -24.10 5.56 -2.63
CA VAL A 371 -24.28 6.97 -2.27
C VAL A 371 -25.73 7.38 -2.53
N TYR A 372 -26.31 7.02 -3.68
CA TYR A 372 -27.65 7.46 -4.05
C TYR A 372 -28.72 6.86 -3.14
N ASP A 373 -28.55 5.60 -2.74
CA ASP A 373 -29.44 4.89 -1.83
C ASP A 373 -29.33 5.36 -0.38
N ASP A 374 -28.21 6.00 -0.02
CA ASP A 374 -27.96 6.47 1.34
C ASP A 374 -28.84 7.68 1.66
N SER A 375 -29.91 7.47 2.43
CA SER A 375 -30.82 8.54 2.83
C SER A 375 -30.34 9.37 4.04
N LEU A 376 -29.24 8.95 4.68
CA LEU A 376 -28.73 9.56 5.93
C LEU A 376 -27.46 10.42 5.70
N LYS A 377 -26.88 10.38 4.49
CA LYS A 377 -25.73 11.19 4.10
C LYS A 377 -25.97 12.70 4.22
N MET A 378 -24.88 13.43 4.39
CA MET A 378 -24.87 14.88 4.62
C MET A 378 -25.18 15.72 3.38
N PHE A 379 -24.81 15.23 2.20
CA PHE A 379 -24.90 15.96 0.93
C PHE A 379 -25.83 15.26 -0.04
N THR A 380 -26.50 16.03 -0.92
CA THR A 380 -27.42 15.48 -1.91
C THR A 380 -26.68 14.70 -3.01
N ASN A 381 -27.39 13.85 -3.76
CA ASN A 381 -26.81 13.18 -4.93
C ASN A 381 -26.31 14.20 -5.97
N GLU A 382 -27.00 15.32 -6.11
CA GLU A 382 -26.56 16.43 -6.98
C GLU A 382 -25.25 17.04 -6.49
N GLN A 383 -25.09 17.25 -5.18
CA GLN A 383 -23.83 17.73 -4.60
C GLN A 383 -22.71 16.70 -4.71
N PHE A 384 -23.01 15.40 -4.67
CA PHE A 384 -22.02 14.37 -4.97
C PHE A 384 -21.47 14.53 -6.40
N GLU A 385 -22.33 14.61 -7.41
CA GLU A 385 -21.90 14.78 -8.81
C GLU A 385 -21.18 16.11 -9.04
N ILE A 386 -21.70 17.22 -8.50
CA ILE A 386 -21.04 18.53 -8.60
C ILE A 386 -19.67 18.49 -7.91
N GLY A 387 -19.54 17.81 -6.76
CA GLY A 387 -18.30 17.77 -5.99
C GLY A 387 -17.15 17.02 -6.65
N LEU A 388 -17.43 16.22 -7.69
CA LEU A 388 -16.40 15.59 -8.52
C LEU A 388 -15.76 16.62 -9.47
N GLU A 389 -16.58 17.48 -10.07
CA GLU A 389 -16.20 18.35 -11.20
C GLU A 389 -16.02 19.83 -10.83
N GLU A 390 -16.66 20.30 -9.75
CA GLU A 390 -16.80 21.71 -9.42
C GLU A 390 -16.72 21.98 -7.91
N ASN A 391 -16.42 23.22 -7.55
CA ASN A 391 -16.46 23.67 -6.16
C ASN A 391 -17.91 23.88 -5.69
N ILE A 392 -18.24 23.46 -4.47
CA ILE A 392 -19.60 23.53 -3.92
C ILE A 392 -19.68 24.64 -2.85
N PRO A 393 -20.51 25.68 -3.04
CA PRO A 393 -20.84 26.62 -1.97
C PRO A 393 -21.70 25.96 -0.90
N VAL A 394 -21.26 25.97 0.36
CA VAL A 394 -21.98 25.43 1.52
C VAL A 394 -22.01 26.50 2.63
N GLY A 395 -23.10 27.27 2.66
CA GLY A 395 -23.24 28.39 3.60
C GLY A 395 -22.17 29.45 3.37
N ILE A 396 -21.32 29.68 4.38
CA ILE A 396 -20.17 30.61 4.29
C ILE A 396 -18.89 29.95 3.77
N GLN A 397 -18.90 28.63 3.59
CA GLN A 397 -17.77 27.85 3.10
C GLN A 397 -17.93 27.58 1.60
N THR A 398 -16.82 27.37 0.90
CA THR A 398 -16.82 26.72 -0.41
C THR A 398 -15.97 25.46 -0.29
N ILE A 399 -16.60 24.30 -0.44
CA ILE A 399 -15.91 23.02 -0.49
C ILE A 399 -15.29 22.89 -1.88
N VAL A 400 -13.99 22.61 -1.92
CA VAL A 400 -13.26 22.44 -3.17
C VAL A 400 -13.64 21.10 -3.81
N GLY A 401 -13.97 21.07 -5.11
CA GLY A 401 -14.24 19.84 -5.86
C GLY A 401 -12.99 19.00 -6.09
N LEU A 402 -13.13 17.68 -6.27
CA LEU A 402 -11.98 16.76 -6.40
C LEU A 402 -11.10 17.07 -7.63
N LYS A 403 -11.68 17.12 -8.84
CA LYS A 403 -10.92 17.45 -10.06
C LYS A 403 -10.37 18.88 -10.05
N PRO A 404 -11.16 19.91 -9.68
CA PRO A 404 -10.64 21.26 -9.48
C PRO A 404 -9.49 21.35 -8.47
N PHE A 405 -9.51 20.53 -7.41
CA PHE A 405 -8.40 20.49 -6.46
C PHE A 405 -7.11 20.08 -7.16
N ILE A 406 -7.13 18.95 -7.89
CA ILE A 406 -5.94 18.42 -8.56
C ILE A 406 -5.34 19.46 -9.52
N THR A 407 -6.12 19.99 -10.46
CA THR A 407 -5.63 20.99 -11.43
C THR A 407 -5.06 22.23 -10.74
N ASN A 408 -5.89 22.91 -9.93
CA ASN A 408 -5.49 24.22 -9.40
C ASN A 408 -4.35 24.09 -8.38
N ARG A 409 -4.34 23.00 -7.59
CA ARG A 409 -3.25 22.73 -6.66
C ARG A 409 -1.97 22.43 -7.41
N ARG A 410 -2.02 21.60 -8.46
CA ARG A 410 -0.86 21.27 -9.29
C ARG A 410 -0.29 22.52 -9.96
N ASP A 411 -1.13 23.37 -10.54
CA ASP A 411 -0.69 24.63 -11.17
C ASP A 411 0.02 25.54 -10.17
N CYS A 412 -0.56 25.73 -8.98
CA CYS A 412 0.05 26.52 -7.91
C CYS A 412 1.37 25.91 -7.39
N LEU A 413 1.49 24.58 -7.38
CA LEU A 413 2.70 23.89 -6.93
C LEU A 413 3.82 23.98 -7.97
N ASN A 414 3.52 23.81 -9.26
CA ASN A 414 4.49 23.99 -10.35
C ASN A 414 5.14 25.38 -10.28
N ILE A 415 4.32 26.44 -10.13
CA ILE A 415 4.82 27.82 -9.99
C ILE A 415 5.72 28.00 -8.76
N GLN A 416 5.41 27.31 -7.65
CA GLN A 416 6.25 27.39 -6.45
C GLN A 416 7.56 26.62 -6.60
N LEU A 417 7.55 25.46 -7.27
CA LEU A 417 8.76 24.65 -7.50
C LEU A 417 9.77 25.38 -8.39
N GLU A 418 9.31 26.18 -9.35
CA GLU A 418 10.18 27.05 -10.17
C GLU A 418 11.05 28.03 -9.35
N ALA A 419 10.69 28.30 -8.09
CA ALA A 419 11.46 29.17 -7.21
C ALA A 419 12.64 28.48 -6.50
N PHE A 420 12.77 27.16 -6.62
CA PHE A 420 13.80 26.37 -5.97
C PHE A 420 14.76 25.76 -6.98
N ASP A 421 16.04 25.71 -6.62
CA ASP A 421 17.06 24.96 -7.34
C ASP A 421 17.03 23.52 -6.82
N ILE A 422 16.24 22.66 -7.48
CA ILE A 422 16.06 21.27 -7.08
C ILE A 422 17.06 20.43 -7.87
N PRO A 423 17.90 19.61 -7.21
CA PRO A 423 18.85 18.76 -7.91
C PRO A 423 18.14 17.86 -8.93
N ASP A 424 18.69 17.79 -10.14
CA ASP A 424 18.20 16.88 -11.17
C ASP A 424 18.28 15.43 -10.69
N ARG A 425 17.16 14.72 -10.76
CA ARG A 425 17.12 13.27 -10.54
C ARG A 425 17.67 12.56 -11.78
N ILE A 426 18.57 11.61 -11.55
CA ILE A 426 18.98 10.68 -12.60
C ILE A 426 17.75 9.88 -13.06
N SER A 427 17.51 9.87 -14.37
CA SER A 427 16.43 9.11 -15.01
C SER A 427 17.02 8.23 -16.11
N GLY A 428 16.22 7.37 -16.74
CA GLY A 428 16.69 6.47 -17.78
C GLY A 428 17.61 5.36 -17.27
N ILE A 429 17.53 5.02 -15.99
CA ILE A 429 18.22 3.89 -15.38
C ILE A 429 17.18 2.83 -15.01
N TYR A 430 17.36 1.62 -15.51
CA TYR A 430 16.35 0.56 -15.40
C TYR A 430 16.97 -0.72 -14.87
N VAL A 431 16.21 -1.46 -14.06
CA VAL A 431 16.42 -2.91 -13.98
C VAL A 431 16.00 -3.48 -15.33
N ASN A 432 16.95 -4.02 -16.08
CA ASN A 432 16.76 -4.36 -17.49
C ASN A 432 16.50 -5.85 -17.70
N GLU A 433 17.30 -6.68 -17.04
CA GLU A 433 17.23 -8.13 -17.11
C GLU A 433 17.67 -8.72 -15.78
N PHE A 434 17.09 -9.84 -15.35
CA PHE A 434 17.58 -10.56 -14.18
C PHE A 434 17.27 -12.06 -14.29
N MET A 435 18.04 -12.87 -13.58
CA MET A 435 17.83 -14.31 -13.44
C MET A 435 17.93 -14.68 -11.96
N ALA A 436 16.79 -15.09 -11.37
CA ALA A 436 16.69 -15.46 -9.95
C ALA A 436 16.92 -16.97 -9.69
N ASP A 437 17.27 -17.74 -10.72
CA ASP A 437 17.59 -19.17 -10.62
C ASP A 437 18.60 -19.54 -11.73
N ASN A 438 19.86 -19.20 -11.52
CA ASN A 438 20.94 -19.53 -12.45
C ASN A 438 21.50 -20.92 -12.15
N ILE A 439 21.16 -21.92 -12.95
CA ILE A 439 21.54 -23.31 -12.69
C ILE A 439 22.94 -23.60 -13.24
N ASP A 440 23.14 -23.27 -14.52
CA ASP A 440 24.38 -23.52 -15.25
C ASP A 440 24.57 -22.59 -16.47
N PHE A 441 23.90 -21.44 -16.51
CA PHE A 441 23.91 -20.55 -17.67
C PHE A 441 25.19 -19.70 -17.76
N ILE A 442 25.43 -18.84 -16.78
CA ILE A 442 26.61 -17.98 -16.70
C ILE A 442 27.24 -18.11 -15.31
N ALA A 443 28.54 -18.37 -15.25
CA ALA A 443 29.25 -18.42 -13.98
C ALA A 443 29.88 -17.06 -13.67
N ASP A 444 29.98 -16.74 -12.39
CA ASP A 444 30.75 -15.61 -11.89
C ASP A 444 32.27 -15.81 -12.06
N GLU A 445 33.07 -14.85 -11.61
CA GLU A 445 34.53 -14.94 -11.65
C GLU A 445 35.12 -16.06 -10.76
N HIS A 446 34.35 -16.62 -9.83
CA HIS A 446 34.74 -17.72 -8.93
C HIS A 446 34.29 -19.09 -9.45
N GLY A 447 33.46 -19.13 -10.50
CA GLY A 447 32.93 -20.33 -11.13
C GLY A 447 31.59 -20.80 -10.56
N ASP A 448 30.93 -19.98 -9.76
CA ASP A 448 29.62 -20.22 -9.17
C ASP A 448 28.50 -19.68 -10.09
N TYR A 449 27.36 -20.35 -10.10
CA TYR A 449 26.20 -19.97 -10.92
C TYR A 449 25.20 -19.22 -10.04
N ASP A 450 25.48 -17.94 -9.79
CA ASP A 450 24.66 -17.11 -8.92
C ASP A 450 23.59 -16.34 -9.68
N ASP A 451 22.57 -15.92 -8.94
CA ASP A 451 21.53 -15.06 -9.47
C ASP A 451 22.16 -13.73 -9.88
N TRP A 452 21.61 -13.09 -10.89
CA TRP A 452 22.16 -11.84 -11.39
C TRP A 452 21.09 -10.85 -11.80
N ILE A 453 21.46 -9.58 -11.75
CA ILE A 453 20.66 -8.43 -12.08
C ILE A 453 21.47 -7.58 -13.05
N GLU A 454 20.84 -7.11 -14.11
CA GLU A 454 21.41 -6.20 -15.09
C GLU A 454 20.71 -4.84 -15.02
N ILE A 455 21.51 -3.79 -14.94
CA ILE A 455 21.08 -2.40 -14.95
C ILE A 455 21.40 -1.79 -16.31
N TYR A 456 20.44 -1.12 -16.92
CA TYR A 456 20.62 -0.47 -18.23
C TYR A 456 20.57 1.05 -18.13
N ASN A 457 21.49 1.71 -18.82
CA ASN A 457 21.49 3.15 -19.01
C ASN A 457 20.89 3.53 -20.38
N SER A 458 19.66 4.03 -20.41
CA SER A 458 18.99 4.46 -21.64
C SER A 458 19.39 5.87 -22.11
N ASN A 459 20.32 6.53 -21.43
CA ASN A 459 20.71 7.91 -21.75
C ASN A 459 21.78 7.96 -22.84
N GLU A 460 21.86 9.10 -23.52
CA GLU A 460 22.92 9.40 -24.51
C GLU A 460 24.27 9.77 -23.85
N GLU A 461 24.30 9.92 -22.52
CA GLU A 461 25.47 10.28 -21.73
C GLU A 461 25.77 9.21 -20.67
N PRO A 462 27.04 9.02 -20.26
CA PRO A 462 27.39 8.11 -19.18
C PRO A 462 26.72 8.51 -17.87
N VAL A 463 26.24 7.53 -17.11
CA VAL A 463 25.61 7.74 -15.80
C VAL A 463 26.48 7.16 -14.69
N ASN A 464 26.79 7.97 -13.69
CA ASN A 464 27.50 7.53 -12.49
C ASN A 464 26.49 7.12 -11.40
N LEU A 465 26.47 5.83 -11.07
CA LEU A 465 25.66 5.25 -10.01
C LEU A 465 26.42 5.11 -8.68
N ALA A 466 27.65 5.62 -8.57
CA ALA A 466 28.40 5.57 -7.32
C ALA A 466 27.57 6.11 -6.15
N GLY A 467 27.36 5.23 -5.17
CA GLY A 467 26.64 5.55 -3.95
C GLY A 467 25.11 5.54 -4.02
N TYR A 468 24.52 5.20 -5.17
CA TYR A 468 23.11 4.81 -5.28
C TYR A 468 22.89 3.46 -4.60
N PHE A 469 21.64 3.03 -4.46
CA PHE A 469 21.31 1.75 -3.83
C PHE A 469 20.48 0.84 -4.73
N ILE A 470 20.60 -0.47 -4.50
CA ILE A 470 19.68 -1.49 -5.01
C ILE A 470 19.20 -2.35 -3.83
N THR A 471 17.96 -2.82 -3.90
CA THR A 471 17.36 -3.65 -2.86
C THR A 471 16.30 -4.59 -3.43
N ASP A 472 16.21 -5.79 -2.86
CA ASP A 472 15.13 -6.78 -2.97
C ASP A 472 14.01 -6.56 -1.93
N ASP A 473 14.19 -5.60 -1.02
CA ASP A 473 13.28 -5.29 0.07
C ASP A 473 12.90 -3.80 0.09
N PRO A 474 11.66 -3.43 -0.26
CA PRO A 474 11.23 -2.03 -0.32
C PRO A 474 11.20 -1.35 1.05
N SER A 475 11.26 -2.12 2.15
CA SER A 475 11.36 -1.59 3.52
C SER A 475 12.79 -1.18 3.90
N ILE A 476 13.78 -1.59 3.11
CA ILE A 476 15.21 -1.28 3.28
C ILE A 476 15.76 -0.73 1.94
N PRO A 477 15.37 0.49 1.53
CA PRO A 477 15.76 1.07 0.23
C PRO A 477 17.27 1.27 0.05
N ASP A 478 18.04 1.27 1.14
CA ASP A 478 19.49 1.47 1.20
C ASP A 478 20.29 0.16 1.42
N LYS A 479 19.72 -1.00 1.06
CA LYS A 479 20.27 -2.33 1.38
C LYS A 479 21.66 -2.61 0.81
N TRP A 480 21.87 -2.40 -0.49
CA TRP A 480 23.19 -2.55 -1.13
C TRP A 480 23.57 -1.29 -1.89
N LYS A 481 24.75 -0.76 -1.60
CA LYS A 481 25.27 0.47 -2.20
C LYS A 481 26.13 0.16 -3.42
N PHE A 482 25.81 0.78 -4.55
CA PHE A 482 26.64 0.69 -5.75
C PHE A 482 28.07 1.18 -5.45
N PRO A 483 29.12 0.43 -5.86
CA PRO A 483 30.49 0.90 -5.82
C PRO A 483 30.69 2.02 -6.86
N GLU A 484 31.92 2.49 -7.06
CA GLU A 484 32.25 3.38 -8.19
C GLU A 484 31.81 2.72 -9.51
N THR A 485 30.71 3.20 -10.08
CA THR A 485 30.00 2.57 -11.19
C THR A 485 29.63 3.63 -12.21
N ILE A 486 30.22 3.59 -13.39
CA ILE A 486 29.83 4.43 -14.53
C ILE A 486 29.31 3.50 -15.61
N ILE A 487 28.06 3.69 -16.00
CA ILE A 487 27.44 2.96 -17.12
C ILE A 487 27.47 3.89 -18.34
N ASP A 488 28.14 3.46 -19.41
CA ASP A 488 28.23 4.22 -20.65
C ASP A 488 26.84 4.36 -21.34
N PRO A 489 26.69 5.27 -22.32
CA PRO A 489 25.43 5.45 -23.03
C PRO A 489 24.95 4.16 -23.68
N PHE A 490 23.68 3.79 -23.43
CA PHE A 490 23.06 2.57 -23.96
C PHE A 490 23.80 1.28 -23.58
N ASP A 491 24.52 1.29 -22.46
CA ASP A 491 25.30 0.17 -21.94
C ASP A 491 24.65 -0.42 -20.68
N HIS A 492 25.19 -1.54 -20.23
CA HIS A 492 24.65 -2.36 -19.15
C HIS A 492 25.68 -2.61 -18.04
N GLN A 493 25.19 -2.83 -16.82
CA GLN A 493 26.00 -3.25 -15.67
C GLN A 493 25.36 -4.45 -14.99
N MET A 494 26.10 -5.56 -14.96
CA MET A 494 25.69 -6.78 -14.26
C MET A 494 26.11 -6.74 -12.78
N ILE A 495 25.26 -7.28 -11.92
CA ILE A 495 25.42 -7.40 -10.47
C ILE A 495 25.04 -8.83 -10.09
N TRP A 496 25.88 -9.52 -9.32
CA TRP A 496 25.56 -10.83 -8.76
C TRP A 496 24.73 -10.66 -7.48
N ALA A 497 23.60 -11.34 -7.38
CA ALA A 497 22.73 -11.38 -6.21
C ALA A 497 22.92 -12.72 -5.48
N ASP A 498 24.03 -12.84 -4.77
CA ASP A 498 24.52 -14.09 -4.19
C ASP A 498 24.57 -14.08 -2.65
N ASN A 499 24.30 -12.92 -2.04
CA ASN A 499 24.47 -12.67 -0.61
C ASN A 499 25.93 -12.86 -0.13
N ASN A 500 26.91 -12.50 -0.98
CA ASN A 500 28.33 -12.70 -0.70
C ASN A 500 29.21 -11.52 -1.16
N SER A 501 29.12 -10.40 -0.45
CA SER A 501 29.91 -9.20 -0.73
C SER A 501 31.44 -9.36 -0.57
N GLU A 502 31.93 -10.49 -0.08
CA GLU A 502 33.37 -10.78 -0.02
C GLU A 502 33.96 -11.16 -1.39
N GLN A 503 33.12 -11.56 -2.36
CA GLN A 503 33.58 -12.02 -3.68
C GLN A 503 33.95 -10.89 -4.65
N GLY A 504 33.41 -9.68 -4.45
CA GLY A 504 33.75 -8.55 -5.29
C GLY A 504 32.81 -7.35 -5.10
N SER A 505 33.17 -6.23 -5.73
CA SER A 505 32.38 -4.99 -5.61
C SER A 505 31.01 -5.04 -6.29
N PHE A 506 30.77 -6.00 -7.17
CA PHE A 506 29.48 -6.22 -7.84
C PHE A 506 28.75 -7.48 -7.33
N HIS A 507 29.10 -7.95 -6.13
CA HIS A 507 28.38 -9.01 -5.42
C HIS A 507 27.50 -8.39 -4.31
N ALA A 508 26.19 -8.55 -4.45
CA ALA A 508 25.20 -7.97 -3.55
C ALA A 508 25.12 -8.73 -2.23
N ASN A 509 24.74 -8.02 -1.16
CA ASN A 509 24.51 -8.62 0.16
C ASN A 509 23.10 -9.21 0.29
N PHE A 510 22.51 -9.64 -0.82
CA PHE A 510 21.22 -10.32 -0.88
C PHE A 510 21.19 -11.28 -2.08
N LYS A 511 20.22 -12.20 -2.05
CA LYS A 511 19.99 -13.20 -3.09
C LYS A 511 18.53 -13.17 -3.52
N LEU A 512 18.28 -13.39 -4.81
CA LEU A 512 16.92 -13.34 -5.33
C LEU A 512 16.11 -14.59 -4.95
N ASN A 513 14.80 -14.43 -4.77
CA ASN A 513 13.85 -15.50 -4.56
C ASN A 513 13.16 -15.86 -5.87
N ALA A 514 13.54 -17.00 -6.46
CA ALA A 514 12.94 -17.55 -7.67
C ALA A 514 11.42 -17.76 -7.62
N ASN A 515 10.77 -17.66 -6.46
CA ASN A 515 9.31 -17.73 -6.40
C ASN A 515 8.59 -16.38 -6.54
N GLY A 516 9.33 -15.28 -6.53
CA GLY A 516 8.84 -13.92 -6.65
C GLY A 516 9.08 -13.06 -5.40
N GLU A 517 9.38 -11.79 -5.64
CA GLU A 517 9.72 -10.76 -4.64
C GLU A 517 9.74 -9.34 -5.30
N PHE A 518 10.38 -8.37 -4.65
CA PHE A 518 10.59 -7.00 -5.12
C PHE A 518 12.03 -6.80 -5.60
N LEU A 519 12.25 -5.81 -6.48
CA LEU A 519 13.57 -5.29 -6.81
C LEU A 519 13.47 -3.79 -7.13
N GLY A 520 14.39 -2.98 -6.61
CA GLY A 520 14.37 -1.54 -6.82
C GLY A 520 15.73 -0.87 -6.75
N ILE A 521 15.90 0.18 -7.54
CA ILE A 521 17.07 1.07 -7.55
C ILE A 521 16.65 2.38 -6.88
N TYR A 522 17.48 2.92 -5.99
CA TYR A 522 17.21 4.15 -5.23
C TYR A 522 18.35 5.15 -5.34
N ASP A 523 18.01 6.42 -5.13
CA ASP A 523 18.96 7.54 -5.14
C ASP A 523 20.03 7.41 -4.04
N LYS A 524 21.04 8.29 -4.06
CA LYS A 524 22.15 8.30 -3.10
C LYS A 524 21.73 8.43 -1.62
N ASN A 525 20.49 8.82 -1.36
CA ASN A 525 19.94 9.00 -0.02
C ASN A 525 19.08 7.81 0.42
N GLY A 526 18.81 6.84 -0.47
CA GLY A 526 17.90 5.73 -0.21
C GLY A 526 16.44 6.19 -0.07
N VAL A 527 16.04 7.27 -0.75
CA VAL A 527 14.73 7.92 -0.58
C VAL A 527 13.89 7.83 -1.83
N LEU A 528 14.46 8.19 -2.98
CA LEU A 528 13.73 8.26 -4.23
C LEU A 528 14.02 7.02 -5.08
N PRO A 529 12.99 6.26 -5.50
CA PRO A 529 13.21 5.18 -6.45
C PRO A 529 13.67 5.77 -7.78
N LEU A 530 14.54 5.08 -8.51
CA LEU A 530 14.89 5.32 -9.91
C LEU A 530 14.03 4.43 -10.81
N ASP A 531 14.01 3.13 -10.51
CA ASP A 531 13.17 2.11 -11.14
C ASP A 531 12.87 1.02 -10.12
N THR A 532 11.67 0.43 -10.18
CA THR A 532 11.24 -0.64 -9.27
C THR A 532 10.34 -1.65 -10.00
N LEU A 533 10.35 -2.89 -9.54
CA LEU A 533 9.41 -3.91 -9.97
C LEU A 533 9.10 -4.90 -8.85
N SER A 534 7.98 -5.61 -9.00
CA SER A 534 7.71 -6.86 -8.30
C SER A 534 7.56 -7.96 -9.34
N PHE A 535 8.13 -9.14 -9.08
CA PHE A 535 8.08 -10.27 -9.99
C PHE A 535 7.56 -11.53 -9.31
N GLY A 536 7.03 -12.45 -10.11
CA GLY A 536 6.52 -13.76 -9.66
C GLY A 536 7.54 -14.88 -9.88
N TYR A 537 7.06 -16.13 -9.88
CA TYR A 537 7.89 -17.31 -10.09
C TYR A 537 8.75 -17.24 -11.37
N GLN A 538 10.03 -17.58 -11.22
CA GLN A 538 11.08 -17.60 -12.23
C GLN A 538 11.44 -19.04 -12.59
N ILE A 539 11.79 -19.26 -13.86
CA ILE A 539 12.20 -20.57 -14.37
C ILE A 539 13.72 -20.59 -14.44
N GLY A 540 14.34 -21.63 -13.87
CA GLY A 540 15.80 -21.76 -13.93
C GLY A 540 16.38 -21.67 -15.34
N ASN A 541 17.49 -20.93 -15.46
CA ASN A 541 18.17 -20.50 -16.69
C ASN A 541 17.35 -19.64 -17.66
N ASN A 542 16.15 -19.21 -17.28
CA ASN A 542 15.44 -18.16 -17.99
C ASN A 542 15.60 -16.85 -17.23
N SER A 543 15.79 -15.77 -17.98
CA SER A 543 15.78 -14.41 -17.43
C SER A 543 14.40 -13.78 -17.60
N SER A 544 14.08 -12.84 -16.72
CA SER A 544 13.04 -11.85 -16.96
C SER A 544 13.73 -10.61 -17.52
N CYS A 545 13.26 -10.08 -18.65
CA CYS A 545 13.91 -9.00 -19.39
C CYS A 545 12.89 -7.96 -19.91
N ARG A 546 13.32 -6.70 -20.01
CA ARG A 546 12.57 -5.63 -20.69
C ARG A 546 12.78 -5.72 -22.20
N ILE A 547 11.71 -5.71 -22.99
CA ILE A 547 11.79 -5.82 -24.46
C ILE A 547 11.09 -4.65 -25.17
N PRO A 548 11.84 -3.75 -25.85
CA PRO A 548 13.30 -3.62 -25.85
C PRO A 548 13.85 -3.11 -24.50
N ASP A 549 15.16 -2.96 -24.39
CA ASP A 549 15.84 -2.41 -23.20
C ASP A 549 15.17 -1.14 -22.68
N GLY A 550 15.04 -1.05 -21.36
CA GLY A 550 14.41 0.09 -20.67
C GLY A 550 12.91 0.30 -20.94
N SER A 551 12.26 -0.59 -21.69
CA SER A 551 10.81 -0.51 -21.92
C SER A 551 9.99 -0.96 -20.72
N PHE A 552 8.71 -0.59 -20.65
CA PHE A 552 7.79 -1.06 -19.61
C PHE A 552 7.27 -2.49 -19.83
N ILE A 553 7.70 -3.17 -20.89
CA ILE A 553 7.22 -4.50 -21.27
C ILE A 553 8.21 -5.54 -20.73
N TRP A 554 7.74 -6.41 -19.84
CA TRP A 554 8.50 -7.52 -19.29
C TRP A 554 8.14 -8.84 -19.98
N GLU A 555 9.16 -9.61 -20.33
CA GLU A 555 9.01 -10.97 -20.86
C GLU A 555 9.96 -11.93 -20.14
N ILE A 556 9.62 -13.23 -20.14
CA ILE A 556 10.54 -14.29 -19.69
C ILE A 556 11.23 -14.86 -20.93
N SER A 557 12.55 -14.73 -21.00
CA SER A 557 13.38 -15.21 -22.11
C SER A 557 14.13 -16.49 -21.73
N ASN A 558 14.17 -17.46 -22.65
CA ASN A 558 15.07 -18.62 -22.58
C ASN A 558 16.38 -18.40 -23.37
N GLN A 559 16.60 -17.17 -23.85
CA GLN A 559 17.83 -16.70 -24.45
C GLN A 559 18.26 -15.45 -23.66
N PRO A 560 18.80 -15.60 -22.45
CA PRO A 560 19.24 -14.47 -21.65
C PRO A 560 20.38 -13.72 -22.33
N THR A 561 20.45 -12.41 -22.12
CA THR A 561 21.37 -11.51 -22.84
C THR A 561 22.24 -10.67 -21.89
N PRO A 562 22.93 -11.28 -20.90
CA PRO A 562 23.74 -10.50 -19.97
C PRO A 562 24.83 -9.70 -20.69
N GLY A 563 24.82 -8.39 -20.49
CA GLY A 563 25.73 -7.41 -21.10
C GLY A 563 25.40 -7.05 -22.55
N GLU A 564 24.23 -7.44 -23.06
CA GLU A 564 23.82 -7.20 -24.45
C GLU A 564 22.36 -6.72 -24.51
N SER A 565 21.96 -6.07 -25.60
CA SER A 565 20.57 -5.60 -25.72
C SER A 565 19.54 -6.72 -25.80
N ASN A 566 18.42 -6.54 -25.09
CA ASN A 566 17.23 -7.37 -25.15
C ASN A 566 16.52 -7.21 -26.51
N MET A 567 17.00 -7.92 -27.52
CA MET A 567 16.39 -7.98 -28.84
C MET A 567 15.28 -9.03 -28.81
N GLY A 568 14.02 -8.59 -28.93
CA GLY A 568 12.84 -9.46 -28.90
C GLY A 568 13.07 -10.77 -29.64
N SER A 569 13.00 -11.89 -28.93
CA SER A 569 13.25 -13.19 -29.55
C SER A 569 12.15 -13.49 -30.57
N THR A 570 12.56 -13.92 -31.76
CA THR A 570 11.64 -14.53 -32.71
C THR A 570 11.30 -15.91 -32.13
N PHE A 571 10.04 -16.13 -31.78
CA PHE A 571 9.53 -17.42 -31.32
C PHE A 571 10.10 -18.56 -32.18
N ILE A 572 10.95 -19.43 -31.60
CA ILE A 572 11.09 -20.79 -32.10
C ILE A 572 9.94 -21.58 -31.47
N GLU A 573 8.77 -21.50 -32.11
CA GLU A 573 7.82 -22.61 -32.09
C GLU A 573 8.59 -23.86 -32.56
N ASP A 574 8.82 -24.84 -31.68
CA ASP A 574 8.25 -26.19 -31.90
C ASP A 574 8.59 -27.24 -30.84
N ASP A 575 9.63 -27.10 -29.99
CA ASP A 575 10.08 -28.27 -29.19
C ASP A 575 9.95 -28.17 -27.65
N LEU A 576 9.56 -27.02 -27.09
CA LEU A 576 9.32 -26.88 -25.63
C LEU A 576 7.82 -26.86 -25.22
N TYR A 577 6.91 -26.75 -26.19
CA TYR A 577 5.46 -26.56 -25.96
C TYR A 577 4.62 -27.85 -26.01
N ASN A 578 5.23 -29.01 -26.29
CA ASN A 578 4.53 -30.28 -26.49
C ASN A 578 4.44 -31.16 -25.23
N SER A 579 4.74 -30.63 -24.04
CA SER A 579 4.55 -31.35 -22.78
C SER A 579 4.21 -30.41 -21.63
N ILE A 580 3.19 -30.75 -20.83
CA ILE A 580 2.98 -30.20 -19.50
C ILE A 580 4.09 -30.79 -18.62
N THR A 581 5.26 -30.16 -18.60
CA THR A 581 6.40 -30.64 -17.80
C THR A 581 6.54 -29.96 -16.44
N LYS A 582 5.89 -28.81 -16.22
CA LYS A 582 6.10 -28.01 -15.00
C LYS A 582 4.78 -27.50 -14.41
N ILE A 583 4.51 -27.99 -13.21
CA ILE A 583 3.49 -27.51 -12.27
C ILE A 583 4.25 -27.25 -10.95
N SER A 584 4.06 -26.09 -10.35
CA SER A 584 4.69 -25.68 -9.09
C SER A 584 3.66 -25.07 -8.16
N ASN A 585 4.02 -24.84 -6.90
CA ASN A 585 3.18 -24.11 -5.97
C ASN A 585 4.02 -23.21 -5.06
N TYR A 586 3.61 -21.96 -4.86
CA TYR A 586 4.24 -21.00 -3.95
C TYR A 586 3.19 -20.22 -3.14
N PRO A 587 3.39 -20.00 -1.82
CA PRO A 587 4.49 -20.55 -1.00
C PRO A 587 4.48 -22.08 -0.87
N ASN A 588 5.63 -22.68 -0.55
CA ASN A 588 5.78 -24.10 -0.20
C ASN A 588 7.06 -24.36 0.63
N PRO A 589 6.97 -24.73 1.93
CA PRO A 589 5.76 -24.93 2.70
C PRO A 589 4.91 -23.66 2.78
N PHE A 590 3.60 -23.81 2.89
CA PHE A 590 2.70 -22.68 3.01
C PHE A 590 1.89 -22.74 4.29
N ASN A 591 1.59 -21.57 4.82
CA ASN A 591 0.59 -21.37 5.86
C ASN A 591 -0.59 -20.63 5.22
N SER A 592 -1.81 -21.10 5.47
CA SER A 592 -3.05 -20.64 4.83
C SER A 592 -3.22 -21.01 3.35
N THR A 593 -2.57 -20.34 2.40
CA THR A 593 -2.82 -20.52 0.95
C THR A 593 -1.55 -20.78 0.13
N THR A 594 -1.70 -21.44 -1.02
CA THR A 594 -0.63 -21.63 -2.00
C THR A 594 -1.19 -21.49 -3.41
N THR A 595 -0.46 -20.81 -4.27
CA THR A 595 -0.81 -20.67 -5.68
C THR A 595 -0.11 -21.74 -6.47
N ILE A 596 -0.88 -22.63 -7.10
CA ILE A 596 -0.38 -23.65 -8.02
C ILE A 596 -0.28 -23.05 -9.41
N SER A 597 0.94 -22.85 -9.89
CA SER A 597 1.22 -22.28 -11.21
C SER A 597 1.54 -23.37 -12.23
N PHE A 598 1.03 -23.22 -13.45
CA PHE A 598 1.21 -24.17 -14.54
C PHE A 598 1.05 -23.49 -15.90
N ASN A 599 1.60 -24.11 -16.94
CA ASN A 599 1.51 -23.58 -18.30
C ASN A 599 0.47 -24.38 -19.11
N LEU A 600 -0.43 -23.69 -19.82
CA LEU A 600 -1.36 -24.30 -20.77
C LEU A 600 -0.95 -24.00 -22.20
N THR A 601 -0.99 -25.03 -23.03
CA THR A 601 -0.73 -24.93 -24.47
C THR A 601 -1.98 -25.34 -25.24
N THR A 602 -2.05 -25.04 -26.54
CA THR A 602 -3.21 -25.30 -27.40
C THR A 602 -3.64 -26.78 -27.41
N GLU A 603 -2.72 -27.72 -27.22
CA GLU A 603 -3.01 -29.16 -27.13
C GLU A 603 -3.55 -29.61 -25.75
N HIS A 604 -3.35 -28.77 -24.73
CA HIS A 604 -3.60 -29.07 -23.32
C HIS A 604 -4.83 -28.36 -22.77
N MET A 605 -5.36 -27.34 -23.45
CA MET A 605 -6.54 -26.59 -22.98
C MET A 605 -7.83 -27.42 -22.84
N GLU A 606 -7.88 -28.66 -23.34
CA GLU A 606 -9.04 -29.52 -23.17
C GLU A 606 -8.97 -30.32 -21.85
N ASN A 607 -10.05 -30.27 -21.06
CA ASN A 607 -10.21 -31.02 -19.80
C ASN A 607 -9.13 -30.72 -18.73
N THR A 608 -8.68 -29.46 -18.67
CA THR A 608 -7.73 -29.02 -17.63
C THR A 608 -8.42 -28.92 -16.28
N GLU A 609 -7.95 -29.70 -15.32
CA GLU A 609 -8.46 -29.73 -13.94
C GLU A 609 -7.31 -29.85 -12.94
N ILE A 610 -7.41 -29.14 -11.81
CA ILE A 610 -6.48 -29.28 -10.69
C ILE A 610 -7.18 -29.86 -9.49
N PHE A 611 -6.54 -30.86 -8.89
CA PHE A 611 -7.05 -31.61 -7.75
C PHE A 611 -6.03 -31.69 -6.63
N ILE A 612 -6.51 -31.54 -5.40
CA ILE A 612 -5.72 -31.78 -4.19
C ILE A 612 -6.04 -33.15 -3.62
N TYR A 613 -5.02 -33.86 -3.14
CA TYR A 613 -5.11 -35.17 -2.51
C TYR A 613 -4.33 -35.19 -1.19
N ASN A 614 -4.83 -35.95 -0.22
CA ASN A 614 -4.08 -36.24 1.01
C ASN A 614 -3.10 -37.42 0.83
N MET A 615 -2.29 -37.73 1.85
CA MET A 615 -1.34 -38.86 1.81
C MET A 615 -1.97 -40.25 1.60
N LYS A 616 -3.28 -40.41 1.83
CA LYS A 616 -4.01 -41.66 1.57
C LYS A 616 -4.55 -41.73 0.13
N GLY A 617 -4.26 -40.74 -0.71
CA GLY A 617 -4.75 -40.64 -2.08
C GLY A 617 -6.23 -40.25 -2.19
N GLN A 618 -6.83 -39.73 -1.11
CA GLN A 618 -8.23 -39.28 -1.14
C GLN A 618 -8.30 -37.84 -1.66
N LYS A 619 -9.24 -37.56 -2.58
CA LYS A 619 -9.47 -36.21 -3.10
C LYS A 619 -9.92 -35.29 -1.95
N VAL A 620 -9.21 -34.18 -1.80
CA VAL A 620 -9.44 -33.14 -0.79
C VAL A 620 -10.27 -32.01 -1.39
N LYS A 621 -9.86 -31.47 -2.55
CA LYS A 621 -10.52 -30.34 -3.22
C LYS A 621 -10.24 -30.37 -4.72
N GLN A 622 -11.18 -29.90 -5.55
CA GLN A 622 -10.92 -29.48 -6.93
C GLN A 622 -10.80 -27.96 -6.97
N LEU A 623 -9.79 -27.44 -7.66
CA LEU A 623 -9.52 -26.00 -7.73
C LEU A 623 -10.06 -25.40 -9.03
N GLY A 624 -10.52 -24.15 -8.94
CA GLY A 624 -10.76 -23.30 -10.10
C GLY A 624 -9.44 -22.76 -10.66
N ILE A 625 -9.37 -22.57 -11.97
CA ILE A 625 -8.20 -22.03 -12.66
C ILE A 625 -8.42 -20.54 -12.90
N THR A 626 -7.46 -19.74 -12.45
CA THR A 626 -7.36 -18.31 -12.69
C THR A 626 -6.65 -18.08 -14.02
N ASN A 627 -7.21 -17.21 -14.87
CA ASN A 627 -6.70 -16.84 -16.19
C ASN A 627 -6.54 -18.04 -17.16
N TYR A 628 -7.67 -18.69 -17.50
CA TYR A 628 -7.75 -19.86 -18.40
C TYR A 628 -7.40 -19.54 -19.86
N GLU A 629 -6.14 -19.19 -20.11
CA GLU A 629 -5.61 -18.74 -21.39
C GLU A 629 -4.38 -19.56 -21.80
N LEU A 630 -3.88 -19.37 -23.01
CA LEU A 630 -2.60 -19.94 -23.42
C LEU A 630 -1.47 -19.26 -22.63
N GLY A 631 -0.49 -20.03 -22.15
CA GLY A 631 0.59 -19.52 -21.33
C GLY A 631 0.41 -19.81 -19.83
N ILE A 632 0.92 -18.92 -18.99
CA ILE A 632 0.95 -19.12 -17.53
C ILE A 632 -0.45 -18.97 -16.94
N ASN A 633 -0.90 -20.03 -16.27
CA ASN A 633 -2.15 -20.14 -15.54
C ASN A 633 -1.85 -20.43 -14.07
N SER A 634 -2.82 -20.17 -13.20
CA SER A 634 -2.69 -20.52 -11.79
C SER A 634 -3.99 -21.03 -11.18
N ALA A 635 -3.89 -21.71 -10.05
CA ALA A 635 -5.02 -22.15 -9.24
C ALA A 635 -4.65 -22.06 -7.77
N GLU A 636 -5.46 -21.40 -6.96
CA GLU A 636 -5.15 -21.21 -5.55
C GLU A 636 -5.75 -22.32 -4.68
N TRP A 637 -4.98 -22.82 -3.72
CA TRP A 637 -5.48 -23.69 -2.66
C TRP A 637 -5.30 -23.06 -1.28
N ASP A 638 -6.40 -22.93 -0.56
CA ASP A 638 -6.53 -22.32 0.76
C ASP A 638 -6.39 -23.30 1.93
N GLY A 639 -5.86 -24.50 1.69
CA GLY A 639 -5.78 -25.54 2.71
C GLY A 639 -7.14 -26.00 3.25
N LYS A 640 -8.24 -25.81 2.48
CA LYS A 640 -9.57 -26.34 2.82
C LYS A 640 -9.94 -27.51 1.90
N ASN A 641 -10.85 -28.36 2.36
CA ASN A 641 -11.45 -29.42 1.53
C ASN A 641 -12.69 -28.89 0.76
N GLU A 642 -13.32 -29.74 -0.03
CA GLU A 642 -14.52 -29.42 -0.83
C GLU A 642 -15.71 -28.89 -0.01
N ALA A 643 -15.79 -29.22 1.28
CA ALA A 643 -16.81 -28.71 2.20
C ALA A 643 -16.40 -27.40 2.88
N CYS A 644 -15.38 -26.71 2.32
CA CYS A 644 -14.74 -25.52 2.86
C CYS A 644 -14.24 -25.68 4.31
N LYS A 645 -13.97 -26.92 4.75
CA LYS A 645 -13.40 -27.18 6.08
C LYS A 645 -11.88 -27.24 5.98
N PRO A 646 -11.15 -26.61 6.91
CA PRO A 646 -9.70 -26.70 6.93
C PRO A 646 -9.22 -28.15 7.06
N VAL A 647 -8.10 -28.45 6.40
CA VAL A 647 -7.41 -29.74 6.55
C VAL A 647 -6.19 -29.60 7.48
N SER A 648 -5.76 -30.71 8.09
CA SER A 648 -4.66 -30.70 9.07
C SER A 648 -3.31 -30.38 8.43
N SER A 649 -2.37 -29.80 9.19
CA SER A 649 -0.96 -29.66 8.78
C SER A 649 -0.41 -31.00 8.30
N GLY A 650 0.40 -30.98 7.23
CA GLY A 650 0.96 -32.20 6.66
C GLY A 650 1.22 -32.12 5.16
N ILE A 651 1.58 -33.27 4.58
CA ILE A 651 1.91 -33.40 3.17
C ILE A 651 0.63 -33.62 2.36
N TYR A 652 0.47 -32.82 1.32
CA TYR A 652 -0.58 -32.97 0.32
C TYR A 652 0.03 -33.08 -1.08
N PHE A 653 -0.78 -33.55 -2.02
CA PHE A 653 -0.39 -33.66 -3.41
C PHE A 653 -1.38 -32.88 -4.26
N TYR A 654 -0.88 -32.01 -5.12
CA TYR A 654 -1.68 -31.38 -6.15
C TYR A 654 -1.41 -32.09 -7.47
N LYS A 655 -2.49 -32.33 -8.22
CA LYS A 655 -2.49 -33.06 -9.48
C LYS A 655 -3.20 -32.23 -10.54
N LEU A 656 -2.47 -31.89 -11.59
CA LEU A 656 -3.02 -31.31 -12.82
C LEU A 656 -3.31 -32.44 -13.80
N ARG A 657 -4.52 -32.45 -14.35
CA ARG A 657 -4.90 -33.24 -15.52
C ARG A 657 -5.22 -32.26 -16.62
N SER A 658 -4.73 -32.50 -17.83
CA SER A 658 -4.93 -31.58 -18.95
C SER A 658 -4.55 -32.33 -20.23
N GLY A 659 -5.49 -32.39 -21.18
CA GLY A 659 -5.40 -33.30 -22.33
C GLY A 659 -5.23 -34.77 -21.91
N SER A 660 -4.20 -35.43 -22.44
CA SER A 660 -3.84 -36.82 -22.11
C SER A 660 -2.84 -36.95 -20.96
N GLU A 661 -2.32 -35.83 -20.45
CA GLU A 661 -1.25 -35.83 -19.47
C GLU A 661 -1.78 -35.67 -18.03
N THR A 662 -0.97 -36.11 -17.07
CA THR A 662 -1.28 -35.95 -15.65
C THR A 662 0.02 -35.74 -14.88
N LEU A 663 0.16 -34.57 -14.27
CA LEU A 663 1.26 -34.27 -13.36
C LEU A 663 0.81 -34.35 -11.91
N THR A 664 1.73 -34.69 -11.01
CA THR A 664 1.50 -34.66 -9.57
C THR A 664 2.76 -34.17 -8.87
N ARG A 665 2.59 -33.28 -7.90
CA ARG A 665 3.66 -32.71 -7.07
C ARG A 665 3.23 -32.66 -5.61
N LYS A 666 4.23 -32.59 -4.72
CA LYS A 666 4.02 -32.52 -3.27
C LYS A 666 3.98 -31.06 -2.82
N MET A 667 3.17 -30.77 -1.82
CA MET A 667 3.17 -29.51 -1.08
C MET A 667 3.02 -29.77 0.40
N ILE A 668 3.54 -28.86 1.21
CA ILE A 668 3.55 -28.97 2.67
C ILE A 668 2.68 -27.84 3.23
N LEU A 669 1.56 -28.20 3.85
CA LEU A 669 0.73 -27.27 4.61
C LEU A 669 1.26 -27.23 6.05
N LEU A 670 1.69 -26.05 6.49
CA LEU A 670 2.04 -25.74 7.88
C LEU A 670 0.91 -24.90 8.45
N ARG A 671 0.30 -25.39 9.53
CA ARG A 671 -0.63 -24.64 10.38
C ARG A 671 -0.22 -24.87 11.81
#